data_AF-A0A6N7ZGZ2-F1
#
_entry.id   AF-A0A6N7ZGZ2-F1
#
_cell.length_a   1.000
_cell.length_b   1.000
_cell.length_c   1.000
_cell.angle_alpha   90.00
_cell.angle_beta   90.00
_cell.angle_gamma   90.00
#
_symmetry.space_group_name_H-M   'P 1'
#
loop_
_entity.id
_entity.type
_entity.pdbx_description
1 polymer ?
#
loop_
_entity_poly.entity_id
_entity_poly.type
_entity_poly.pdbx_seq_one_letter_code
_entity_poly.pdbx_strand_id
1 'polypeptide(L)'
;MPAPPVRRPLALAVTGALLLAGATTVAPAHAAVPDPTVTGPVPVTSPLGDPAHGYPFLATDYDLTSRGYVEEEFFVEGQATRYQADGVTDATVLSTGHDYRTRIVVRRPVDPAAFNGTVIAEWYNVSNQWDQEVDWFQTHEHLVRGGYAWVGVSAQVAGVHSATGLRAWSPDRYGTLDLTDGGAVTDDTLSWDVFSQAVAAVRDPVGVAPLGPLDAERVVATGHSQSAGRLWSYVNSVDPLAGVVDAVVLHGGGGLVRDDIDTPVFKINSETDVAIDLLGAAQRQPDSELLRTWEVAGASHGDWKLITDYGRLRLRDVGSAPGGYPGTPQTCEQPSGSRVPQHMVQGAVYDHVAAWVADGTAPPSAAPIELTDNPRTVVRDERGLGQGGIRLAQQDVPTRINSGANAGPGFCFLDGGSTPVDDATLAAWYPDAEAYRDAVVAATRAAVEVGLVIPEPAADPSWYTDVADLVAERVAAGTVDGAVGAEIQDLVLQALEAADRGDWATADARVVQAQDLGREQVDDAGASATVVRATEAVRGIIAYTAGGDDVDLATQVVARCLAGTAYVAVRATNEDTVRVDVTLSTPFGERTVEGVRPGASAYQSFSSRSATLDAGSARVSASAGGRTAAVDVAYETVDCS
;
A
#
# COMPACT_ATOMS: atom_id res chain seq x y z
N MET A 1 30.44 -68.83 19.59
CA MET A 1 29.62 -67.69 20.05
C MET A 1 28.24 -67.86 19.43
N PRO A 2 27.28 -68.43 20.16
CA PRO A 2 26.03 -68.91 19.57
C PRO A 2 24.88 -67.94 19.81
N ALA A 3 24.04 -67.78 18.80
CA ALA A 3 22.70 -67.23 18.95
C ALA A 3 21.84 -68.16 19.82
N PRO A 4 20.94 -67.62 20.65
CA PRO A 4 19.88 -68.41 21.27
C PRO A 4 18.49 -68.14 20.63
N PRO A 5 17.47 -68.94 20.97
CA PRO A 5 16.41 -69.36 20.06
C PRO A 5 15.04 -68.70 20.30
N VAL A 6 14.13 -68.98 19.36
CA VAL A 6 12.68 -68.70 19.40
C VAL A 6 11.98 -69.42 20.56
N ARG A 7 11.13 -68.72 21.33
CA ARG A 7 9.92 -69.28 22.01
C ARG A 7 8.81 -68.22 22.21
N ARG A 8 7.59 -68.54 21.75
CA ARG A 8 6.29 -68.02 22.22
C ARG A 8 5.85 -68.80 23.51
N PRO A 9 4.66 -68.58 24.09
CA PRO A 9 4.14 -67.46 24.88
C PRO A 9 3.66 -67.95 26.28
N LEU A 10 2.81 -67.15 26.93
CA LEU A 10 1.93 -67.41 28.09
C LEU A 10 2.39 -66.96 29.49
N ALA A 11 1.81 -65.81 29.85
CA ALA A 11 0.98 -65.55 31.02
C ALA A 11 1.63 -65.59 32.42
N LEU A 12 1.68 -64.42 33.05
CA LEU A 12 1.07 -64.26 34.36
C LEU A 12 0.40 -62.88 34.45
N ALA A 13 -0.92 -62.91 34.62
CA ALA A 13 -1.72 -61.74 34.93
C ALA A 13 -1.43 -61.30 36.37
N VAL A 14 -1.14 -60.01 36.56
CA VAL A 14 -1.37 -59.32 37.82
C VAL A 14 -2.21 -58.10 37.49
N THR A 15 -3.49 -58.21 37.86
CA THR A 15 -4.48 -57.15 37.93
C THR A 15 -3.99 -56.03 38.84
N GLY A 16 -3.59 -54.91 38.23
CA GLY A 16 -3.48 -53.61 38.89
C GLY A 16 -4.54 -52.68 38.29
N ALA A 17 -5.51 -52.27 39.11
CA ALA A 17 -6.51 -51.29 38.74
C ALA A 17 -5.83 -49.95 38.42
N LEU A 18 -5.75 -49.59 37.13
CA LEU A 18 -5.47 -48.21 36.73
C LEU A 18 -6.79 -47.43 36.74
N LEU A 19 -6.88 -46.48 37.67
CA LEU A 19 -7.74 -45.32 37.54
C LEU A 19 -7.31 -44.56 36.27
N LEU A 20 -8.07 -44.71 35.18
CA LEU A 20 -8.01 -43.76 34.08
C LEU A 20 -8.59 -42.44 34.58
N ALA A 21 -7.72 -41.55 35.06
CA ALA A 21 -8.00 -40.13 35.02
C ALA A 21 -7.99 -39.75 33.53
N GLY A 22 -9.17 -39.74 32.92
CA GLY A 22 -9.37 -39.16 31.61
C GLY A 22 -9.00 -37.68 31.71
N ALA A 23 -7.83 -37.31 31.21
CA ALA A 23 -7.53 -35.92 30.89
C ALA A 23 -8.45 -35.56 29.72
N THR A 24 -9.61 -35.01 30.03
CA THR A 24 -10.37 -34.21 29.06
C THR A 24 -9.49 -33.03 28.70
N THR A 25 -8.84 -33.09 27.55
CA THR A 25 -8.36 -31.90 26.85
C THR A 25 -9.61 -31.08 26.55
N VAL A 26 -9.91 -30.12 27.41
CA VAL A 26 -10.91 -29.09 27.13
C VAL A 26 -10.31 -28.27 26.00
N ALA A 27 -10.81 -28.48 24.78
CA ALA A 27 -10.57 -27.53 23.70
C ALA A 27 -11.03 -26.15 24.20
N PRO A 28 -10.29 -25.06 23.92
CA PRO A 28 -10.75 -23.73 24.27
C PRO A 28 -12.17 -23.54 23.72
N ALA A 29 -13.08 -23.13 24.61
CA ALA A 29 -14.45 -22.84 24.23
C ALA A 29 -14.41 -21.65 23.27
N HIS A 30 -14.64 -21.90 21.99
CA HIS A 30 -14.86 -20.83 21.02
C HIS A 30 -16.11 -20.09 21.48
N ALA A 31 -16.02 -18.78 21.71
CA ALA A 31 -17.20 -17.98 21.86
C ALA A 31 -17.76 -17.83 20.44
N ALA A 32 -18.82 -18.57 20.11
CA ALA A 32 -19.46 -18.44 18.81
C ALA A 32 -19.88 -16.97 18.62
N VAL A 33 -19.30 -16.30 17.62
CA VAL A 33 -19.70 -14.96 17.20
C VAL A 33 -21.13 -15.08 16.67
N PRO A 34 -22.14 -14.45 17.30
CA PRO A 34 -23.51 -14.55 16.83
C PRO A 34 -23.66 -13.92 15.44
N ASP A 35 -24.42 -14.54 14.55
CA ASP A 35 -24.72 -13.94 13.24
C ASP A 35 -25.64 -12.73 13.43
N PRO A 36 -25.21 -11.51 13.08
CA PRO A 36 -26.08 -10.35 13.22
C PRO A 36 -27.05 -10.26 12.04
N THR A 37 -28.15 -9.55 12.26
CA THR A 37 -29.07 -9.20 11.17
C THR A 37 -28.56 -7.98 10.42
N VAL A 38 -28.44 -8.10 9.10
CA VAL A 38 -28.07 -7.02 8.18
C VAL A 38 -29.32 -6.49 7.47
N THR A 39 -29.52 -5.18 7.51
CA THR A 39 -30.62 -4.48 6.81
C THR A 39 -30.08 -3.38 5.91
N GLY A 40 -30.63 -3.25 4.71
CA GLY A 40 -30.21 -2.26 3.71
C GLY A 40 -30.39 -2.76 2.27
N PRO A 41 -29.77 -2.07 1.30
CA PRO A 41 -28.99 -0.84 1.45
C PRO A 41 -29.86 0.32 1.98
N VAL A 42 -29.29 1.17 2.84
CA VAL A 42 -29.97 2.34 3.41
C VAL A 42 -30.09 3.41 2.31
N PRO A 43 -31.32 3.78 1.87
CA PRO A 43 -31.51 4.66 0.72
C PRO A 43 -30.83 6.01 0.88
N VAL A 44 -30.24 6.52 -0.20
CA VAL A 44 -29.81 7.91 -0.28
C VAL A 44 -31.04 8.78 -0.59
N THR A 45 -31.35 9.72 0.31
CA THR A 45 -32.56 10.55 0.25
C THR A 45 -32.29 12.01 -0.09
N SER A 46 -31.01 12.43 -0.10
CA SER A 46 -30.58 13.76 -0.53
C SER A 46 -29.25 13.68 -1.29
N PRO A 47 -28.93 14.67 -2.15
CA PRO A 47 -27.61 14.77 -2.79
C PRO A 47 -26.48 14.90 -1.75
N LEU A 48 -25.25 14.56 -2.16
CA LEU A 48 -24.05 14.80 -1.36
C LEU A 48 -23.89 16.30 -1.06
N GLY A 49 -23.56 16.65 0.18
CA GLY A 49 -23.44 18.03 0.66
C GLY A 49 -24.78 18.71 0.98
N ASP A 50 -25.92 18.04 0.81
CA ASP A 50 -27.20 18.57 1.24
C ASP A 50 -27.27 18.64 2.79
N PRO A 51 -27.70 19.78 3.38
CA PRO A 51 -27.81 19.93 4.84
C PRO A 51 -28.72 18.93 5.55
N ALA A 52 -29.59 18.22 4.83
CA ALA A 52 -30.39 17.13 5.38
C ALA A 52 -29.58 15.86 5.68
N HIS A 53 -28.37 15.74 5.14
CA HIS A 53 -27.46 14.62 5.38
C HIS A 53 -28.11 13.24 5.14
N GLY A 54 -28.86 13.13 4.05
CA GLY A 54 -29.56 11.93 3.61
C GLY A 54 -28.67 10.91 2.87
N TYR A 55 -27.37 10.93 3.10
CA TYR A 55 -26.35 10.09 2.44
C TYR A 55 -25.34 9.55 3.49
N PRO A 56 -24.52 8.53 3.16
CA PRO A 56 -23.51 8.01 4.09
C PRO A 56 -22.55 9.12 4.57
N PHE A 57 -22.28 9.19 5.88
CA PHE A 57 -21.31 10.14 6.39
C PHE A 57 -19.93 9.85 5.80
N LEU A 58 -19.28 10.87 5.24
CA LEU A 58 -18.03 10.76 4.45
C LEU A 58 -18.15 9.88 3.19
N ALA A 59 -19.34 9.80 2.57
CA ALA A 59 -19.52 9.17 1.26
C ALA A 59 -18.42 9.61 0.27
N THR A 60 -17.80 8.65 -0.43
CA THR A 60 -16.59 8.92 -1.21
C THR A 60 -16.85 9.91 -2.35
N ASP A 61 -15.86 10.72 -2.68
CA ASP A 61 -15.84 11.56 -3.88
C ASP A 61 -15.00 10.96 -5.02
N TYR A 62 -14.47 9.75 -4.81
CA TYR A 62 -13.86 8.95 -5.88
C TYR A 62 -14.96 8.36 -6.77
N ASP A 63 -14.83 8.50 -8.09
CA ASP A 63 -15.85 8.06 -9.04
C ASP A 63 -15.84 6.52 -9.20
N LEU A 64 -16.49 5.86 -8.24
CA LEU A 64 -16.65 4.41 -8.22
C LEU A 64 -17.46 3.89 -9.42
N THR A 65 -18.45 4.65 -9.88
CA THR A 65 -19.36 4.18 -10.94
C THR A 65 -18.63 4.00 -12.27
N SER A 66 -17.76 4.93 -12.65
CA SER A 66 -16.95 4.76 -13.88
C SER A 66 -15.92 3.63 -13.80
N ARG A 67 -15.63 3.15 -12.58
CA ARG A 67 -14.69 2.05 -12.30
C ARG A 67 -15.40 0.72 -12.02
N GLY A 68 -16.72 0.65 -12.22
CA GLY A 68 -17.48 -0.58 -12.03
C GLY A 68 -17.69 -0.96 -10.55
N TYR A 69 -17.60 0.02 -9.65
CA TYR A 69 -17.81 -0.12 -8.22
C TYR A 69 -19.10 0.55 -7.75
N VAL A 70 -19.57 0.14 -6.58
CA VAL A 70 -20.70 0.76 -5.87
C VAL A 70 -20.32 1.03 -4.41
N GLU A 71 -20.86 2.11 -3.83
CA GLU A 71 -20.87 2.38 -2.39
C GLU A 71 -22.30 2.17 -1.85
N GLU A 72 -22.46 1.30 -0.87
CA GLU A 72 -23.74 1.03 -0.20
C GLU A 72 -23.55 1.02 1.33
N GLU A 73 -24.55 1.53 2.06
CA GLU A 73 -24.54 1.51 3.52
C GLU A 73 -25.58 0.52 4.03
N PHE A 74 -25.24 -0.23 5.09
CA PHE A 74 -26.11 -1.19 5.74
C PHE A 74 -26.12 -0.99 7.24
N PHE A 75 -27.21 -1.34 7.90
CA PHE A 75 -27.26 -1.47 9.35
C PHE A 75 -27.05 -2.92 9.77
N VAL A 76 -26.30 -3.11 10.84
CA VAL A 76 -25.98 -4.41 11.44
C VAL A 76 -26.47 -4.38 12.88
N GLU A 77 -27.31 -5.34 13.27
CA GLU A 77 -27.87 -5.40 14.62
C GLU A 77 -27.91 -6.83 15.17
N GLY A 78 -27.77 -6.94 16.49
CA GLY A 78 -27.69 -8.23 17.17
C GLY A 78 -27.47 -8.06 18.67
N GLN A 79 -26.97 -9.12 19.30
CA GLN A 79 -26.56 -9.11 20.70
C GLN A 79 -25.07 -9.36 20.81
N ALA A 80 -24.35 -8.43 21.42
CA ALA A 80 -22.91 -8.45 21.56
C ALA A 80 -22.45 -8.85 22.97
N THR A 81 -21.24 -9.40 23.02
CA THR A 81 -20.49 -9.74 24.22
C THR A 81 -19.54 -8.61 24.59
N ARG A 82 -19.48 -8.31 25.89
CA ARG A 82 -18.48 -7.39 26.44
C ARG A 82 -17.22 -8.16 26.79
N TYR A 83 -16.09 -7.69 26.28
CA TYR A 83 -14.79 -8.27 26.57
C TYR A 83 -13.94 -7.33 27.42
N GLN A 84 -13.13 -7.92 28.29
CA GLN A 84 -11.91 -7.30 28.78
C GLN A 84 -10.75 -7.87 27.97
N ALA A 85 -10.15 -7.04 27.11
CA ALA A 85 -9.02 -7.38 26.27
C ALA A 85 -7.86 -6.43 26.60
N ASP A 86 -6.72 -6.98 26.99
CA ASP A 86 -5.52 -6.23 27.38
C ASP A 86 -4.40 -6.29 26.32
N GLY A 87 -4.59 -7.07 25.26
CA GLY A 87 -3.60 -7.31 24.22
C GLY A 87 -2.43 -8.20 24.66
N VAL A 88 -2.51 -8.82 25.84
CA VAL A 88 -1.45 -9.67 26.42
C VAL A 88 -1.95 -11.09 26.66
N THR A 89 -3.21 -11.25 27.01
CA THR A 89 -3.86 -12.55 27.25
C THR A 89 -5.16 -12.67 26.46
N ASP A 90 -5.71 -13.89 26.35
CA ASP A 90 -7.05 -14.09 25.81
C ASP A 90 -8.07 -13.24 26.57
N ALA A 91 -9.05 -12.70 25.85
CA ALA A 91 -10.04 -11.82 26.42
C ALA A 91 -10.91 -12.55 27.44
N THR A 92 -11.27 -11.85 28.52
CA THR A 92 -12.25 -12.34 29.49
C THR A 92 -13.63 -11.80 29.16
N VAL A 93 -14.64 -12.68 29.11
CA VAL A 93 -16.05 -12.28 28.98
C VAL A 93 -16.51 -11.57 30.24
N LEU A 94 -16.96 -10.32 30.12
CA LEU A 94 -17.53 -9.53 31.21
C LEU A 94 -19.04 -9.78 31.35
N SER A 95 -19.77 -9.74 30.23
CA SER A 95 -21.20 -10.02 30.14
C SER A 95 -21.62 -10.24 28.68
N THR A 96 -22.79 -10.85 28.45
CA THR A 96 -23.31 -11.22 27.13
C THR A 96 -24.75 -10.71 26.97
N GLY A 97 -25.27 -10.70 25.75
CA GLY A 97 -26.69 -10.41 25.48
C GLY A 97 -27.02 -8.91 25.44
N HIS A 98 -26.05 -8.07 25.06
CA HIS A 98 -26.25 -6.62 24.97
C HIS A 98 -26.72 -6.24 23.58
N ASP A 99 -27.90 -5.62 23.47
CA ASP A 99 -28.43 -5.21 22.17
C ASP A 99 -27.55 -4.10 21.57
N TYR A 100 -27.26 -4.21 20.27
CA TYR A 100 -26.59 -3.15 19.53
C TYR A 100 -27.20 -3.02 18.13
N ARG A 101 -27.07 -1.81 17.58
CA ARG A 101 -27.31 -1.51 16.17
C ARG A 101 -26.24 -0.54 15.70
N THR A 102 -25.48 -0.96 14.70
CA THR A 102 -24.44 -0.14 14.07
C THR A 102 -24.63 -0.06 12.56
N ARG A 103 -23.68 0.55 11.85
CA ARG A 103 -23.60 0.55 10.39
C ARG A 103 -22.28 -0.02 9.88
N ILE A 104 -22.34 -0.50 8.64
CA ILE A 104 -21.18 -0.71 7.77
C ILE A 104 -21.37 0.06 6.47
N VAL A 105 -20.28 0.54 5.88
CA VAL A 105 -20.24 1.06 4.50
C VAL A 105 -19.44 0.08 3.67
N VAL A 106 -19.98 -0.33 2.52
CA VAL A 106 -19.38 -1.31 1.63
C VAL A 106 -19.08 -0.65 0.30
N ARG A 107 -17.82 -0.75 -0.14
CA ARG A 107 -17.38 -0.34 -1.47
C ARG A 107 -16.85 -1.56 -2.20
N ARG A 108 -17.47 -1.94 -3.31
CA ARG A 108 -17.17 -3.23 -3.95
C ARG A 108 -17.38 -3.21 -5.47
N PRO A 109 -16.72 -4.13 -6.21
CA PRO A 109 -17.06 -4.37 -7.61
C PRO A 109 -18.52 -4.76 -7.79
N VAL A 110 -19.13 -4.28 -8.88
CA VAL A 110 -20.46 -4.71 -9.30
C VAL A 110 -20.40 -6.05 -10.03
N ASP A 111 -19.34 -6.29 -10.82
CA ASP A 111 -19.10 -7.55 -11.52
C ASP A 111 -18.26 -8.51 -10.65
N PRO A 112 -18.77 -9.71 -10.31
CA PRO A 112 -18.00 -10.72 -9.59
C PRO A 112 -16.67 -11.10 -10.24
N ALA A 113 -16.55 -11.00 -11.57
CA ALA A 113 -15.30 -11.33 -12.26
C ALA A 113 -14.18 -10.29 -12.00
N ALA A 114 -14.52 -9.08 -11.53
CA ALA A 114 -13.57 -8.05 -11.16
C ALA A 114 -13.18 -8.11 -9.67
N PHE A 115 -13.84 -8.95 -8.87
CA PHE A 115 -13.52 -9.10 -7.45
C PHE A 115 -12.36 -10.08 -7.26
N ASN A 116 -11.35 -9.68 -6.50
CA ASN A 116 -10.14 -10.46 -6.28
C ASN A 116 -10.25 -11.47 -5.12
N GLY A 117 -11.43 -11.57 -4.49
CA GLY A 117 -11.71 -12.47 -3.37
C GLY A 117 -11.39 -11.91 -1.98
N THR A 118 -10.75 -10.73 -1.89
CA THR A 118 -10.30 -10.14 -0.62
C THR A 118 -11.16 -8.94 -0.20
N VAL A 119 -11.62 -8.97 1.04
CA VAL A 119 -12.27 -7.86 1.72
C VAL A 119 -11.28 -7.20 2.68
N ILE A 120 -11.15 -5.88 2.58
CA ILE A 120 -10.47 -5.04 3.58
C ILE A 120 -11.52 -4.52 4.56
N ALA A 121 -11.51 -5.02 5.80
CA ALA A 121 -12.43 -4.62 6.86
C ALA A 121 -11.78 -3.55 7.74
N GLU A 122 -12.11 -2.29 7.52
CA GLU A 122 -11.55 -1.18 8.26
C GLU A 122 -12.32 -0.89 9.54
N TRP A 123 -11.63 -0.94 10.67
CA TRP A 123 -12.14 -0.41 11.94
C TRP A 123 -12.03 1.12 11.91
N TYR A 124 -13.16 1.83 11.87
CA TYR A 124 -13.13 3.29 11.80
C TYR A 124 -12.42 3.94 12.99
N ASN A 125 -11.54 4.89 12.69
CA ASN A 125 -10.88 5.68 13.70
C ASN A 125 -11.84 6.75 14.24
N VAL A 126 -11.91 6.89 15.57
CA VAL A 126 -12.81 7.84 16.25
C VAL A 126 -12.08 8.91 17.09
N SER A 127 -10.79 9.15 16.82
CA SER A 127 -9.97 10.12 17.58
C SER A 127 -10.53 11.54 17.50
N ASN A 128 -11.20 11.88 16.40
CA ASN A 128 -11.90 13.15 16.25
C ASN A 128 -13.32 13.17 16.84
N GLN A 129 -13.77 12.10 17.52
CA GLN A 129 -15.15 11.94 18.02
C GLN A 129 -16.20 11.72 16.93
N TRP A 130 -15.80 11.20 15.76
CA TRP A 130 -16.67 10.72 14.68
C TRP A 130 -15.89 9.67 13.88
N ASP A 131 -16.58 8.88 13.07
CA ASP A 131 -15.95 7.85 12.23
C ASP A 131 -15.01 8.45 11.17
N GLN A 132 -13.82 7.86 11.02
CA GLN A 132 -12.87 8.20 9.97
C GLN A 132 -12.36 6.92 9.29
N GLU A 133 -12.36 6.96 7.96
CA GLU A 133 -11.92 5.88 7.06
C GLU A 133 -10.49 6.14 6.56
N VAL A 134 -9.54 6.17 7.50
CA VAL A 134 -8.16 6.59 7.23
C VAL A 134 -7.47 5.69 6.20
N ASP A 135 -7.65 4.37 6.28
CA ASP A 135 -6.99 3.45 5.36
C ASP A 135 -7.62 3.51 3.96
N TRP A 136 -8.92 3.76 3.86
CA TRP A 136 -9.56 4.13 2.60
C TRP A 136 -8.97 5.41 1.99
N PHE A 137 -8.87 6.50 2.76
CA PHE A 137 -8.29 7.75 2.25
C PHE A 137 -6.87 7.55 1.70
N GLN A 138 -6.09 6.67 2.32
CA GLN A 138 -4.76 6.36 1.85
C GLN A 138 -4.76 5.51 0.56
N THR A 139 -5.59 4.46 0.48
CA THR A 139 -5.36 3.37 -0.48
C THR A 139 -6.49 3.08 -1.47
N HIS A 140 -7.57 3.86 -1.48
CA HIS A 140 -8.75 3.56 -2.28
C HIS A 140 -8.48 3.32 -3.77
N GLU A 141 -7.55 4.07 -4.38
CA GLU A 141 -7.20 3.90 -5.79
C GLU A 141 -6.58 2.51 -6.05
N HIS A 142 -5.70 2.06 -5.16
CA HIS A 142 -5.12 0.71 -5.21
C HIS A 142 -6.18 -0.37 -4.99
N LEU A 143 -7.03 -0.20 -3.98
CA LEU A 143 -8.09 -1.16 -3.67
C LEU A 143 -9.06 -1.35 -4.84
N VAL A 144 -9.46 -0.25 -5.49
CA VAL A 144 -10.40 -0.29 -6.62
C VAL A 144 -9.75 -0.92 -7.86
N ARG A 145 -8.52 -0.54 -8.22
CA ARG A 145 -7.81 -1.15 -9.35
C ARG A 145 -7.49 -2.63 -9.13
N GLY A 146 -7.16 -3.00 -7.89
CA GLY A 146 -6.82 -4.36 -7.49
C GLY A 146 -8.04 -5.29 -7.36
N GLY A 147 -9.27 -4.78 -7.48
CA GLY A 147 -10.47 -5.61 -7.36
C GLY A 147 -10.85 -5.97 -5.93
N TYR A 148 -10.37 -5.22 -4.93
CA TYR A 148 -10.73 -5.44 -3.53
C TYR A 148 -12.15 -4.96 -3.23
N ALA A 149 -12.81 -5.59 -2.26
CA ALA A 149 -13.95 -4.98 -1.59
C ALA A 149 -13.46 -4.34 -0.29
N TRP A 150 -14.03 -3.21 0.09
CA TRP A 150 -13.72 -2.51 1.33
C TRP A 150 -15.00 -2.39 2.18
N VAL A 151 -14.87 -2.62 3.47
CA VAL A 151 -15.97 -2.55 4.45
C VAL A 151 -15.51 -1.73 5.65
N GLY A 152 -16.05 -0.53 5.80
CA GLY A 152 -15.80 0.32 6.97
C GLY A 152 -16.81 0.05 8.08
N VAL A 153 -16.35 -0.15 9.31
CA VAL A 153 -17.15 -0.58 10.46
C VAL A 153 -17.20 0.48 11.56
N SER A 154 -18.40 0.97 11.88
CA SER A 154 -18.64 1.85 13.04
C SER A 154 -18.68 1.03 14.34
N ALA A 155 -17.53 0.67 14.90
CA ALA A 155 -17.48 -0.24 16.06
C ALA A 155 -17.54 0.46 17.43
N GLN A 156 -17.25 1.77 17.50
CA GLN A 156 -17.04 2.47 18.78
C GLN A 156 -18.10 3.51 19.11
N VAL A 157 -18.36 3.68 20.41
CA VAL A 157 -19.38 4.60 20.94
C VAL A 157 -19.13 6.04 20.49
N ALA A 158 -17.87 6.50 20.46
CA ALA A 158 -17.53 7.88 20.11
C ALA A 158 -17.89 8.23 18.65
N GLY A 159 -17.81 7.27 17.73
CA GLY A 159 -18.21 7.47 16.32
C GLY A 159 -19.71 7.72 16.16
N VAL A 160 -20.52 7.10 17.01
CA VAL A 160 -21.99 7.08 16.91
C VAL A 160 -22.66 8.12 17.83
N HIS A 161 -22.26 8.18 19.10
CA HIS A 161 -23.01 8.85 20.18
C HIS A 161 -22.41 10.17 20.67
N SER A 162 -21.24 10.59 20.17
CA SER A 162 -20.66 11.86 20.58
C SER A 162 -21.51 13.05 20.08
N ALA A 163 -21.20 14.26 20.56
CA ALA A 163 -21.85 15.49 20.09
C ALA A 163 -21.63 15.78 18.59
N THR A 164 -20.66 15.12 17.97
CA THR A 164 -20.29 15.24 16.55
C THR A 164 -20.38 13.92 15.81
N GLY A 165 -20.86 12.86 16.48
CA GLY A 165 -21.00 11.52 15.92
C GLY A 165 -22.22 11.39 15.02
N LEU A 166 -22.40 10.20 14.44
CA LEU A 166 -23.42 9.93 13.43
C LEU A 166 -24.83 10.35 13.85
N ARG A 167 -25.25 10.03 15.09
CA ARG A 167 -26.60 10.37 15.58
C ARG A 167 -26.83 11.88 15.63
N ALA A 168 -25.79 12.66 15.94
CA ALA A 168 -25.86 14.11 15.95
C ALA A 168 -25.81 14.69 14.53
N TRP A 169 -25.00 14.09 13.64
CA TRP A 169 -24.83 14.55 12.26
C TRP A 169 -26.08 14.36 11.40
N SER A 170 -26.73 13.20 11.47
CA SER A 170 -27.99 12.92 10.75
C SER A 170 -28.96 12.14 11.63
N PRO A 171 -29.75 12.82 12.48
CA PRO A 171 -30.68 12.17 13.41
C PRO A 171 -31.73 11.30 12.72
N ASP A 172 -32.23 11.72 11.57
CA ASP A 172 -33.25 10.96 10.82
C ASP A 172 -32.67 9.67 10.23
N ARG A 173 -31.41 9.68 9.79
CA ARG A 173 -30.72 8.52 9.21
C ARG A 173 -30.17 7.57 10.28
N TYR A 174 -29.51 8.12 11.30
CA TYR A 174 -28.73 7.34 12.28
C TYR A 174 -29.35 7.31 13.67
N GLY A 175 -30.52 7.93 13.89
CA GLY A 175 -31.16 8.02 15.21
C GLY A 175 -31.44 6.67 15.87
N THR A 176 -31.50 5.57 15.12
CA THR A 176 -31.67 4.22 15.65
C THR A 176 -30.37 3.51 16.04
N LEU A 177 -29.20 4.03 15.66
CA LEU A 177 -27.92 3.41 16.01
C LEU A 177 -27.72 3.42 17.53
N ASP A 178 -27.26 2.30 18.07
CA ASP A 178 -26.94 2.15 19.48
C ASP A 178 -25.77 1.17 19.70
N LEU A 179 -24.78 1.60 20.48
CA LEU A 179 -23.61 0.82 20.86
C LEU A 179 -23.48 0.76 22.39
N THR A 180 -24.58 1.08 23.09
CA THR A 180 -24.61 1.28 24.54
C THR A 180 -25.63 0.39 25.24
N ASP A 181 -26.40 -0.43 24.50
CA ASP A 181 -27.49 -1.24 25.03
C ASP A 181 -28.47 -0.39 25.87
N GLY A 182 -29.05 0.64 25.24
CA GLY A 182 -29.93 1.59 25.93
C GLY A 182 -29.26 2.38 27.06
N GLY A 183 -27.93 2.54 27.01
CA GLY A 183 -27.12 3.22 28.03
C GLY A 183 -26.64 2.33 29.18
N ALA A 184 -26.86 1.02 29.12
CA ALA A 184 -26.33 0.07 30.10
C ALA A 184 -24.79 -0.08 30.02
N VAL A 185 -24.22 0.16 28.84
CA VAL A 185 -22.78 0.12 28.57
C VAL A 185 -22.28 1.51 28.21
N THR A 186 -21.35 2.03 29.00
CA THR A 186 -20.82 3.41 28.86
C THR A 186 -19.36 3.44 28.41
N ASP A 187 -18.82 2.30 28.00
CA ASP A 187 -17.45 2.11 27.53
C ASP A 187 -17.47 1.35 26.19
N ASP A 188 -16.30 1.12 25.59
CA ASP A 188 -16.17 0.44 24.30
C ASP A 188 -15.94 -1.09 24.45
N THR A 189 -16.28 -1.70 25.58
CA THR A 189 -16.04 -3.16 25.77
C THR A 189 -16.90 -4.03 24.84
N LEU A 190 -17.96 -3.47 24.25
CA LEU A 190 -18.76 -4.11 23.19
C LEU A 190 -18.09 -4.07 21.81
N SER A 191 -17.20 -3.10 21.57
CA SER A 191 -16.72 -2.78 20.21
C SER A 191 -16.05 -3.95 19.50
N TRP A 192 -15.34 -4.80 20.25
CA TRP A 192 -14.67 -5.97 19.67
C TRP A 192 -15.64 -7.01 19.14
N ASP A 193 -16.73 -7.31 19.86
CA ASP A 193 -17.72 -8.27 19.38
C ASP A 193 -18.60 -7.67 18.28
N VAL A 194 -18.93 -6.38 18.38
CA VAL A 194 -19.62 -5.66 17.30
C VAL A 194 -18.80 -5.71 16.00
N PHE A 195 -17.48 -5.51 16.09
CA PHE A 195 -16.59 -5.66 14.95
C PHE A 195 -16.54 -7.11 14.44
N SER A 196 -16.40 -8.10 15.33
CA SER A 196 -16.44 -9.52 14.95
C SER A 196 -17.71 -9.88 14.20
N GLN A 197 -18.88 -9.46 14.69
CA GLN A 197 -20.17 -9.73 14.07
C GLN A 197 -20.31 -9.01 12.72
N ALA A 198 -19.86 -7.76 12.61
CA ALA A 198 -19.86 -7.03 11.34
C ALA A 198 -18.98 -7.71 10.29
N VAL A 199 -17.81 -8.22 10.69
CA VAL A 199 -16.89 -8.98 9.83
C VAL A 199 -17.50 -10.34 9.44
N ALA A 200 -18.05 -11.08 10.39
CA ALA A 200 -18.70 -12.36 10.12
C ALA A 200 -19.85 -12.22 9.12
N ALA A 201 -20.63 -11.14 9.22
CA ALA A 201 -21.75 -10.84 8.32
C ALA A 201 -21.32 -10.54 6.87
N VAL A 202 -20.04 -10.27 6.61
CA VAL A 202 -19.53 -10.14 5.24
C VAL A 202 -19.51 -11.50 4.52
N ARG A 203 -19.26 -12.59 5.26
CA ARG A 203 -19.27 -13.97 4.73
C ARG A 203 -20.64 -14.61 4.84
N ASP A 204 -21.25 -14.58 6.03
CA ASP A 204 -22.46 -15.33 6.36
C ASP A 204 -23.54 -14.44 7.01
N PRO A 205 -24.13 -13.49 6.27
CA PRO A 205 -25.12 -12.55 6.80
C PRO A 205 -26.49 -13.20 7.04
N VAL A 206 -27.14 -12.82 8.14
CA VAL A 206 -28.59 -13.00 8.30
C VAL A 206 -29.31 -11.80 7.69
N GLY A 207 -30.21 -12.04 6.73
CA GLY A 207 -30.97 -10.97 6.07
C GLY A 207 -30.39 -10.62 4.71
N VAL A 208 -29.82 -9.42 4.58
CA VAL A 208 -29.25 -8.92 3.32
C VAL A 208 -27.77 -9.25 3.23
N ALA A 209 -27.31 -9.76 2.08
CA ALA A 209 -25.88 -9.94 1.84
C ALA A 209 -25.22 -8.60 1.47
N PRO A 210 -24.35 -8.02 2.33
CA PRO A 210 -23.77 -6.69 2.10
C PRO A 210 -22.83 -6.66 0.89
N LEU A 211 -22.21 -7.80 0.55
CA LEU A 211 -21.40 -7.98 -0.65
C LEU A 211 -22.21 -8.31 -1.91
N GLY A 212 -23.54 -8.45 -1.82
CA GLY A 212 -24.37 -8.91 -2.92
C GLY A 212 -23.94 -10.30 -3.41
N PRO A 213 -23.57 -10.48 -4.69
CA PRO A 213 -23.18 -11.78 -5.25
C PRO A 213 -21.69 -12.13 -5.04
N LEU A 214 -20.90 -11.30 -4.37
CA LEU A 214 -19.46 -11.57 -4.18
C LEU A 214 -19.24 -12.50 -3.00
N ASP A 215 -18.37 -13.50 -3.17
CA ASP A 215 -17.99 -14.43 -2.12
C ASP A 215 -16.65 -14.02 -1.49
N ALA A 216 -16.67 -13.53 -0.24
CA ALA A 216 -15.45 -13.18 0.48
C ALA A 216 -14.61 -14.43 0.79
N GLU A 217 -13.52 -14.63 0.05
CA GLU A 217 -12.57 -15.71 0.31
C GLU A 217 -11.67 -15.38 1.49
N ARG A 218 -11.28 -14.10 1.59
CA ARG A 218 -10.34 -13.54 2.57
C ARG A 218 -10.89 -12.26 3.16
N VAL A 219 -10.71 -12.06 4.45
CA VAL A 219 -11.02 -10.83 5.18
C VAL A 219 -9.80 -10.37 5.96
N VAL A 220 -9.25 -9.23 5.57
CA VAL A 220 -8.11 -8.57 6.20
C VAL A 220 -8.64 -7.41 7.02
N ALA A 221 -8.50 -7.46 8.34
CA ALA A 221 -8.87 -6.33 9.19
C ALA A 221 -7.76 -5.27 9.19
N THR A 222 -8.13 -4.00 9.12
CA THR A 222 -7.17 -2.88 9.12
C THR A 222 -7.67 -1.72 9.97
N GLY A 223 -6.73 -0.92 10.45
CA GLY A 223 -7.05 0.32 11.13
C GLY A 223 -5.78 1.12 11.39
N HIS A 224 -5.95 2.45 11.49
CA HIS A 224 -4.88 3.39 11.72
C HIS A 224 -4.94 4.00 13.13
N SER A 225 -3.77 4.22 13.77
CA SER A 225 -3.65 4.99 15.02
C SER A 225 -4.45 4.37 16.18
N GLN A 226 -5.42 5.09 16.76
CA GLN A 226 -6.30 4.55 17.82
C GLN A 226 -6.99 3.24 17.43
N SER A 227 -7.50 3.15 16.19
CA SER A 227 -8.16 1.94 15.69
C SER A 227 -7.16 0.79 15.50
N ALA A 228 -5.90 1.07 15.14
CA ALA A 228 -4.82 0.08 15.17
C ALA A 228 -4.57 -0.42 16.60
N GLY A 229 -4.64 0.46 17.61
CA GLY A 229 -4.58 0.07 19.02
C GLY A 229 -5.71 -0.86 19.45
N ARG A 230 -6.94 -0.61 18.97
CA ARG A 230 -8.10 -1.50 19.18
C ARG A 230 -7.91 -2.85 18.52
N LEU A 231 -7.46 -2.86 17.27
CA LEU A 231 -7.18 -4.08 16.51
C LEU A 231 -5.99 -4.86 17.07
N TRP A 232 -5.00 -4.19 17.65
CA TRP A 232 -3.92 -4.84 18.36
C TRP A 232 -4.44 -5.62 19.58
N SER A 233 -5.33 -5.02 20.39
CA SER A 233 -5.99 -5.75 21.47
C SER A 233 -6.90 -6.86 20.93
N TYR A 234 -7.56 -6.62 19.79
CA TYR A 234 -8.42 -7.61 19.14
C TYR A 234 -7.65 -8.86 18.73
N VAL A 235 -6.61 -8.73 17.91
CA VAL A 235 -5.86 -9.87 17.36
C VAL A 235 -5.15 -10.67 18.45
N ASN A 236 -4.68 -10.00 19.50
CA ASN A 236 -4.03 -10.68 20.61
C ASN A 236 -5.01 -11.31 21.61
N SER A 237 -6.20 -10.74 21.83
CA SER A 237 -7.07 -11.18 22.93
C SER A 237 -8.41 -11.77 22.48
N VAL A 238 -9.04 -11.19 21.45
CA VAL A 238 -10.42 -11.53 21.06
C VAL A 238 -10.46 -12.47 19.87
N ASP A 239 -9.62 -12.24 18.86
CA ASP A 239 -9.58 -13.06 17.65
C ASP A 239 -9.31 -14.55 17.93
N PRO A 240 -8.46 -14.96 18.90
CA PRO A 240 -8.32 -16.37 19.28
C PRO A 240 -9.62 -17.05 19.75
N LEU A 241 -10.63 -16.25 20.15
CA LEU A 241 -11.95 -16.73 20.55
C LEU A 241 -12.98 -16.63 19.41
N ALA A 242 -12.83 -15.62 18.55
CA ALA A 242 -13.79 -15.26 17.50
C ALA A 242 -13.46 -15.92 16.15
N GLY A 243 -12.21 -15.83 15.68
CA GLY A 243 -11.70 -16.47 14.47
C GLY A 243 -12.40 -16.04 13.19
N VAL A 244 -12.68 -14.74 13.04
CA VAL A 244 -13.48 -14.21 11.91
C VAL A 244 -12.67 -13.41 10.87
N VAL A 245 -11.41 -13.10 11.18
CA VAL A 245 -10.48 -12.45 10.26
C VAL A 245 -9.39 -13.44 9.84
N ASP A 246 -8.87 -13.30 8.63
CA ASP A 246 -7.78 -14.14 8.14
C ASP A 246 -6.40 -13.49 8.29
N ALA A 247 -6.36 -12.15 8.45
CA ALA A 247 -5.15 -11.41 8.78
C ALA A 247 -5.51 -10.02 9.35
N VAL A 248 -4.53 -9.40 10.01
CA VAL A 248 -4.65 -8.04 10.55
C VAL A 248 -3.50 -7.15 10.07
N VAL A 249 -3.83 -5.99 9.50
CA VAL A 249 -2.90 -4.91 9.18
C VAL A 249 -3.05 -3.82 10.24
N LEU A 250 -1.97 -3.55 10.97
CA LEU A 250 -1.89 -2.48 11.96
C LEU A 250 -1.12 -1.32 11.33
N HIS A 251 -1.83 -0.22 11.03
CA HIS A 251 -1.26 0.96 10.41
C HIS A 251 -1.00 2.04 11.46
N GLY A 252 0.21 2.61 11.48
CA GLY A 252 0.59 3.68 12.40
C GLY A 252 0.37 3.26 13.85
N GLY A 253 0.73 2.00 14.17
CA GLY A 253 0.47 1.43 15.47
C GLY A 253 0.71 -0.07 15.71
N GLY A 254 0.09 -0.57 16.78
CA GLY A 254 0.24 -1.91 17.35
C GLY A 254 1.38 -2.07 18.39
N GLY A 255 1.10 -2.74 19.51
CA GLY A 255 2.12 -3.14 20.50
C GLY A 255 2.72 -4.52 20.21
N LEU A 256 3.34 -5.16 21.21
CA LEU A 256 3.84 -6.53 21.08
C LEU A 256 2.73 -7.51 20.66
N VAL A 257 2.99 -8.32 19.64
CA VAL A 257 2.12 -9.40 19.16
C VAL A 257 2.55 -10.69 19.85
N ARG A 258 1.59 -11.44 20.38
CA ARG A 258 1.83 -12.73 21.03
C ARG A 258 2.41 -13.74 20.03
N ASP A 259 3.17 -14.70 20.53
CA ASP A 259 3.81 -15.76 19.72
C ASP A 259 2.96 -17.03 19.59
N ASP A 260 1.78 -17.06 20.22
CA ASP A 260 0.85 -18.18 20.26
C ASP A 260 -0.50 -17.88 19.56
N ILE A 261 -0.56 -16.83 18.73
CA ILE A 261 -1.71 -16.56 17.84
C ILE A 261 -1.55 -17.32 16.52
N ASP A 262 -2.68 -17.60 15.85
CA ASP A 262 -2.71 -18.25 14.53
C ASP A 262 -2.90 -17.25 13.36
N THR A 263 -3.28 -16.01 13.67
CA THR A 263 -3.64 -14.98 12.67
C THR A 263 -2.40 -14.19 12.24
N PRO A 264 -2.07 -14.13 10.94
CA PRO A 264 -1.03 -13.25 10.41
C PRO A 264 -1.26 -11.78 10.75
N VAL A 265 -0.20 -11.11 11.21
CA VAL A 265 -0.18 -9.68 11.54
C VAL A 265 0.88 -8.97 10.72
N PHE A 266 0.47 -7.91 10.05
CA PHE A 266 1.36 -6.99 9.37
C PHE A 266 1.32 -5.62 10.05
N LYS A 267 2.49 -5.06 10.38
CA LYS A 267 2.60 -3.68 10.88
C LYS A 267 3.24 -2.79 9.83
N ILE A 268 2.61 -1.65 9.55
CA ILE A 268 3.20 -0.60 8.71
C ILE A 268 3.22 0.71 9.50
N ASN A 269 4.40 1.28 9.66
CA ASN A 269 4.63 2.46 10.48
C ASN A 269 5.37 3.54 9.70
N SER A 270 5.02 4.79 9.96
CA SER A 270 5.73 5.96 9.45
C SER A 270 6.97 6.28 10.31
N GLU A 271 7.84 7.18 9.83
CA GLU A 271 8.92 7.74 10.64
C GLU A 271 8.37 8.42 11.91
N THR A 272 7.20 9.08 11.85
CA THR A 272 6.54 9.67 13.02
C THR A 272 6.27 8.64 14.09
N ASP A 273 5.65 7.51 13.73
CA ASP A 273 5.21 6.47 14.67
C ASP A 273 6.38 5.87 15.44
N VAL A 274 7.51 5.70 14.74
CA VAL A 274 8.78 5.25 15.32
C VAL A 274 9.40 6.35 16.18
N ALA A 275 9.42 7.60 15.70
CA ALA A 275 10.11 8.72 16.35
C ALA A 275 9.47 9.14 17.68
N ILE A 276 8.14 9.13 17.76
CA ILE A 276 7.41 9.48 19.00
C ILE A 276 7.16 8.26 19.89
N ASP A 277 7.69 7.10 19.50
CA ASP A 277 7.49 5.81 20.16
C ASP A 277 5.99 5.50 20.33
N LEU A 278 5.15 5.91 19.37
CA LEU A 278 3.69 5.90 19.50
C LEU A 278 3.21 4.53 19.94
N LEU A 279 3.79 3.48 19.35
CA LEU A 279 3.58 2.08 19.71
C LEU A 279 4.88 1.25 19.74
N GLY A 280 5.99 1.93 20.06
CA GLY A 280 7.21 1.27 20.53
C GLY A 280 8.24 0.92 19.45
N ALA A 281 9.09 1.86 19.02
CA ALA A 281 10.41 1.48 18.50
C ALA A 281 11.18 0.62 19.52
N ALA A 282 10.86 0.79 20.80
CA ALA A 282 11.27 -0.07 21.91
C ALA A 282 10.73 -1.50 21.87
N GLN A 283 9.63 -1.73 21.14
CA GLN A 283 8.85 -2.96 21.09
C GLN A 283 8.95 -3.65 19.72
N ARG A 284 9.97 -3.31 18.92
CA ARG A 284 10.27 -4.05 17.69
C ARG A 284 10.42 -5.54 17.99
N GLN A 285 9.70 -6.34 17.22
CA GLN A 285 9.84 -7.79 17.21
C GLN A 285 10.53 -8.21 15.91
N PRO A 286 11.36 -9.26 15.94
CA PRO A 286 11.84 -9.84 14.70
C PRO A 286 10.65 -10.38 13.90
N ASP A 287 10.78 -10.35 12.57
CA ASP A 287 9.86 -11.04 11.67
C ASP A 287 9.73 -12.53 12.07
N SER A 288 8.52 -13.08 11.94
CA SER A 288 8.19 -14.49 12.26
C SER A 288 7.34 -15.12 11.15
N GLU A 289 6.86 -16.36 11.32
CA GLU A 289 5.94 -16.96 10.34
C GLU A 289 4.57 -16.24 10.27
N LEU A 290 4.24 -15.39 11.26
CA LEU A 290 2.96 -14.69 11.39
C LEU A 290 3.11 -13.19 11.65
N LEU A 291 4.33 -12.65 11.71
CA LEU A 291 4.57 -11.22 11.94
C LEU A 291 5.52 -10.63 10.90
N ARG A 292 5.09 -9.52 10.30
CA ARG A 292 5.93 -8.63 9.47
C ARG A 292 5.80 -7.20 9.96
N THR A 293 6.90 -6.45 9.93
CA THR A 293 6.89 -5.02 10.25
C THR A 293 7.70 -4.23 9.23
N TRP A 294 7.06 -3.23 8.62
CA TRP A 294 7.71 -2.25 7.76
C TRP A 294 7.65 -0.86 8.36
N GLU A 295 8.72 -0.09 8.16
CA GLU A 295 8.85 1.29 8.63
C GLU A 295 9.28 2.16 7.45
N VAL A 296 8.54 3.23 7.16
CA VAL A 296 8.76 4.09 5.99
C VAL A 296 9.45 5.39 6.42
N ALA A 297 10.71 5.54 6.03
CA ALA A 297 11.52 6.70 6.40
C ALA A 297 11.02 7.98 5.71
N GLY A 298 11.02 9.10 6.44
CA GLY A 298 10.48 10.38 5.98
C GLY A 298 8.95 10.49 5.95
N ALA A 299 8.19 9.39 5.98
CA ALA A 299 6.72 9.42 6.07
C ALA A 299 6.23 9.95 7.42
N SER A 300 4.99 10.44 7.47
CA SER A 300 4.36 10.92 8.70
C SER A 300 3.03 10.27 9.00
N HIS A 301 2.62 10.31 10.28
CA HIS A 301 1.36 9.72 10.75
C HIS A 301 0.13 10.37 10.10
N GLY A 302 0.18 11.70 9.93
CA GLY A 302 -0.76 12.46 9.12
C GLY A 302 -0.06 13.04 7.90
N ASP A 303 0.17 12.21 6.88
CA ASP A 303 0.83 12.64 5.65
C ASP A 303 -0.07 13.51 4.75
N TRP A 304 0.51 14.02 3.67
CA TRP A 304 -0.19 14.89 2.75
C TRP A 304 -1.39 14.24 2.06
N LYS A 305 -1.30 12.94 1.72
CA LYS A 305 -2.38 12.18 1.07
C LYS A 305 -3.59 12.12 1.98
N LEU A 306 -3.39 11.75 3.24
CA LEU A 306 -4.48 11.73 4.22
C LEU A 306 -5.14 13.10 4.37
N ILE A 307 -4.35 14.16 4.55
CA ILE A 307 -4.88 15.50 4.79
C ILE A 307 -5.70 16.02 3.61
N THR A 308 -5.25 15.78 2.38
CA THR A 308 -5.92 16.30 1.19
C THR A 308 -7.17 15.50 0.79
N ASP A 309 -7.15 14.17 0.89
CA ASP A 309 -8.33 13.34 0.55
C ASP A 309 -9.42 13.43 1.61
N TYR A 310 -9.04 13.35 2.88
CA TYR A 310 -10.00 13.56 3.96
C TYR A 310 -10.57 14.99 3.95
N GLY A 311 -9.74 15.98 3.63
CA GLY A 311 -10.10 17.38 3.84
C GLY A 311 -11.28 17.87 3.02
N ARG A 312 -11.45 17.41 1.77
CA ARG A 312 -12.61 17.74 0.93
C ARG A 312 -13.91 17.19 1.52
N LEU A 313 -13.90 15.93 1.93
CA LEU A 313 -15.07 15.28 2.54
C LEU A 313 -15.41 15.87 3.91
N ARG A 314 -14.38 16.18 4.72
CA ARG A 314 -14.55 16.85 6.01
C ARG A 314 -15.16 18.24 5.87
N LEU A 315 -14.72 19.02 4.87
CA LEU A 315 -15.32 20.33 4.60
C LEU A 315 -16.80 20.19 4.20
N ARG A 316 -17.13 19.18 3.39
CA ARG A 316 -18.51 18.89 2.97
C ARG A 316 -19.40 18.52 4.16
N ASP A 317 -18.96 17.58 4.99
CA ASP A 317 -19.85 16.93 5.97
C ASP A 317 -19.71 17.51 7.39
N VAL A 318 -18.56 18.06 7.74
CA VAL A 318 -18.27 18.62 9.09
C VAL A 318 -18.17 20.15 9.05
N GLY A 319 -17.95 20.75 7.87
CA GLY A 319 -17.83 22.20 7.71
C GLY A 319 -16.49 22.78 8.20
N SER A 320 -15.48 21.94 8.42
CA SER A 320 -14.14 22.37 8.82
C SER A 320 -13.06 21.60 8.06
N ALA A 321 -11.95 22.26 7.72
CA ALA A 321 -10.77 21.60 7.15
C ALA A 321 -9.92 20.97 8.27
N PRO A 322 -9.17 19.90 7.98
CA PRO A 322 -8.12 19.43 8.88
C PRO A 322 -6.99 20.46 9.00
N GLY A 323 -6.20 20.36 10.08
CA GLY A 323 -4.96 21.14 10.19
C GLY A 323 -4.01 20.79 9.05
N GLY A 324 -3.25 21.78 8.56
CA GLY A 324 -2.32 21.59 7.44
C GLY A 324 -2.97 21.53 6.05
N TYR A 325 -4.31 21.54 5.94
CA TYR A 325 -5.02 21.49 4.66
C TYR A 325 -4.65 22.67 3.73
N PRO A 326 -4.52 22.45 2.41
CA PRO A 326 -4.25 23.53 1.45
C PRO A 326 -5.18 24.75 1.61
N GLY A 327 -4.59 25.94 1.54
CA GLY A 327 -5.31 27.21 1.68
C GLY A 327 -5.68 27.58 3.13
N THR A 328 -5.34 26.75 4.12
CA THR A 328 -5.47 27.09 5.55
C THR A 328 -4.14 27.61 6.12
N PRO A 329 -4.18 28.42 7.20
CA PRO A 329 -2.96 28.85 7.86
C PRO A 329 -2.11 27.66 8.36
N GLN A 330 -0.84 27.63 7.98
CA GLN A 330 0.13 26.68 8.55
C GLN A 330 0.45 27.10 9.99
N THR A 331 0.15 26.21 10.95
CA THR A 331 0.32 26.48 12.38
C THR A 331 1.49 25.74 13.02
N CYS A 332 2.05 24.77 12.31
CA CYS A 332 3.20 23.99 12.78
C CYS A 332 4.51 24.74 12.52
N GLU A 333 5.57 24.31 13.19
CA GLU A 333 6.90 24.95 13.08
C GLU A 333 7.54 24.73 11.70
N GLN A 334 7.28 23.59 11.07
CA GLN A 334 7.60 23.29 9.67
C GLN A 334 6.31 23.12 8.85
N PRO A 335 6.33 23.30 7.51
CA PRO A 335 5.17 22.99 6.67
C PRO A 335 4.71 21.55 6.91
N SER A 336 3.42 21.40 7.25
CA SER A 336 2.81 20.15 7.68
C SER A 336 2.60 19.17 6.53
N GLY A 337 2.61 17.86 6.85
CA GLY A 337 2.30 16.78 5.91
C GLY A 337 3.53 16.36 5.12
N SER A 338 4.13 15.23 5.48
CA SER A 338 5.17 14.62 4.66
C SER A 338 4.66 14.32 3.26
N ARG A 339 5.52 14.50 2.25
CA ARG A 339 5.27 14.11 0.86
C ARG A 339 5.81 12.72 0.51
N VAL A 340 6.29 11.96 1.49
CA VAL A 340 6.64 10.56 1.25
C VAL A 340 5.35 9.75 1.14
N PRO A 341 5.04 9.14 -0.02
CA PRO A 341 3.77 8.46 -0.28
C PRO A 341 3.74 7.07 0.36
N GLN A 342 3.53 7.02 1.68
CA GLN A 342 3.45 5.75 2.42
C GLN A 342 2.34 4.84 1.89
N HIS A 343 1.28 5.41 1.31
CA HIS A 343 0.18 4.65 0.73
C HIS A 343 0.59 3.73 -0.42
N MET A 344 1.67 4.03 -1.18
CA MET A 344 2.24 3.09 -2.15
C MET A 344 2.79 1.82 -1.49
N VAL A 345 3.39 1.97 -0.31
CA VAL A 345 3.88 0.85 0.50
C VAL A 345 2.70 0.11 1.12
N GLN A 346 1.69 0.83 1.60
CA GLN A 346 0.48 0.26 2.17
C GLN A 346 -0.32 -0.57 1.15
N GLY A 347 -0.42 -0.13 -0.11
CA GLY A 347 -1.02 -0.91 -1.19
C GLY A 347 -0.32 -2.25 -1.38
N ALA A 348 1.02 -2.24 -1.42
CA ALA A 348 1.82 -3.47 -1.49
C ALA A 348 1.61 -4.36 -0.26
N VAL A 349 1.45 -3.79 0.94
CA VAL A 349 1.12 -4.56 2.16
C VAL A 349 -0.19 -5.33 1.97
N TYR A 350 -1.24 -4.73 1.43
CA TYR A 350 -2.51 -5.43 1.20
C TYR A 350 -2.35 -6.58 0.19
N ASP A 351 -1.60 -6.38 -0.89
CA ASP A 351 -1.33 -7.45 -1.87
C ASP A 351 -0.54 -8.61 -1.25
N HIS A 352 0.50 -8.31 -0.46
CA HIS A 352 1.29 -9.33 0.23
C HIS A 352 0.48 -10.06 1.28
N VAL A 353 -0.34 -9.37 2.08
CA VAL A 353 -1.19 -10.02 3.09
C VAL A 353 -2.25 -10.89 2.43
N ALA A 354 -2.86 -10.43 1.33
CA ALA A 354 -3.80 -11.23 0.56
C ALA A 354 -3.16 -12.51 0.01
N ALA A 355 -1.92 -12.44 -0.50
CA ALA A 355 -1.16 -13.62 -0.94
C ALA A 355 -0.74 -14.51 0.23
N TRP A 356 -0.29 -13.92 1.34
CA TRP A 356 0.12 -14.65 2.55
C TRP A 356 -1.00 -15.54 3.09
N VAL A 357 -2.23 -15.01 3.13
CA VAL A 357 -3.41 -15.77 3.53
C VAL A 357 -3.84 -16.77 2.45
N ALA A 358 -3.79 -16.40 1.18
CA ALA A 358 -4.29 -17.24 0.09
C ALA A 358 -3.45 -18.52 -0.12
N ASP A 359 -2.12 -18.40 -0.09
CA ASP A 359 -1.22 -19.50 -0.47
C ASP A 359 0.04 -19.65 0.41
N GLY A 360 0.17 -18.86 1.48
CA GLY A 360 1.30 -18.92 2.39
C GLY A 360 2.55 -18.17 1.88
N THR A 361 2.45 -17.40 0.79
CA THR A 361 3.55 -16.55 0.32
C THR A 361 3.84 -15.46 1.33
N ALA A 362 4.90 -15.66 2.12
CA ALA A 362 5.27 -14.71 3.16
C ALA A 362 5.71 -13.36 2.55
N PRO A 363 5.27 -12.22 3.13
CA PRO A 363 5.72 -10.91 2.67
C PRO A 363 7.24 -10.73 2.83
N PRO A 364 7.88 -9.87 2.01
CA PRO A 364 9.30 -9.59 2.16
C PRO A 364 9.62 -8.87 3.49
N SER A 365 10.83 -9.10 4.00
CA SER A 365 11.36 -8.33 5.14
C SER A 365 11.93 -6.99 4.68
N ALA A 366 11.84 -5.98 5.55
CA ALA A 366 12.48 -4.68 5.33
C ALA A 366 13.39 -4.32 6.52
N ALA A 367 14.45 -3.56 6.26
CA ALA A 367 15.27 -3.01 7.33
C ALA A 367 14.47 -1.96 8.11
N PRO A 368 14.60 -1.88 9.45
CA PRO A 368 13.94 -0.84 10.23
C PRO A 368 14.63 0.52 10.05
N ILE A 369 13.92 1.59 10.42
CA ILE A 369 14.50 2.94 10.55
C ILE A 369 15.61 2.91 11.60
N GLU A 370 16.74 3.54 11.28
CA GLU A 370 17.89 3.64 12.16
C GLU A 370 17.63 4.64 13.28
N LEU A 371 17.96 4.25 14.51
CA LEU A 371 17.77 5.07 15.71
C LEU A 371 19.08 5.22 16.47
N THR A 372 19.31 6.42 17.02
CA THR A 372 20.37 6.66 18.00
C THR A 372 20.10 5.91 19.31
N ASP A 373 21.15 5.68 20.09
CA ASP A 373 20.99 5.23 21.48
C ASP A 373 20.81 6.43 22.42
N ASN A 374 19.80 6.39 23.30
CA ASN A 374 19.60 7.26 24.48
C ASN A 374 19.91 8.78 24.28
N PRO A 375 18.93 9.62 23.87
CA PRO A 375 17.56 9.26 23.53
C PRO A 375 17.49 8.55 22.17
N ARG A 376 16.47 7.71 21.98
CA ARG A 376 16.15 7.16 20.67
C ARG A 376 15.59 8.26 19.80
N THR A 377 16.33 8.59 18.75
CA THR A 377 15.91 9.55 17.72
C THR A 377 16.30 8.99 16.37
N VAL A 378 15.55 9.34 15.33
CA VAL A 378 15.86 8.93 13.95
C VAL A 378 17.25 9.43 13.57
N VAL A 379 18.10 8.51 13.12
CA VAL A 379 19.42 8.84 12.55
C VAL A 379 19.18 9.55 11.23
N ARG A 380 19.81 10.71 11.03
CA ARG A 380 19.65 11.54 9.83
C ARG A 380 20.96 11.63 9.05
N ASP A 381 20.87 11.72 7.74
CA ASP A 381 22.01 12.02 6.87
C ASP A 381 22.36 13.52 6.84
N GLU A 382 23.33 13.91 6.01
CA GLU A 382 23.78 15.30 5.88
C GLU A 382 22.71 16.26 5.31
N ARG A 383 21.65 15.72 4.68
CA ARG A 383 20.51 16.48 4.17
C ARG A 383 19.35 16.55 5.17
N GLY A 384 19.47 15.85 6.31
CA GLY A 384 18.44 15.79 7.34
C GLY A 384 17.40 14.68 7.12
N LEU A 385 17.64 13.75 6.20
CA LEU A 385 16.70 12.67 5.86
C LEU A 385 16.96 11.45 6.76
N GLY A 386 15.90 10.83 7.27
CA GLY A 386 15.98 9.64 8.12
C GLY A 386 16.61 8.43 7.42
N GLN A 387 17.54 7.74 8.08
CA GLN A 387 18.26 6.56 7.58
C GLN A 387 17.58 5.24 7.98
N GLY A 388 17.90 4.16 7.26
CA GLY A 388 17.20 2.88 7.38
C GLY A 388 15.77 2.94 6.85
N GLY A 389 14.97 1.94 7.20
CA GLY A 389 13.59 1.84 6.75
C GLY A 389 13.46 1.57 5.26
N ILE A 390 12.21 1.58 4.80
CA ILE A 390 11.88 1.71 3.38
C ILE A 390 12.06 3.18 3.01
N ARG A 391 12.93 3.44 2.04
CA ARG A 391 13.20 4.77 1.49
C ARG A 391 12.68 4.81 0.06
N LEU A 392 11.67 5.66 -0.17
CA LEU A 392 11.08 5.88 -1.49
C LEU A 392 11.90 6.92 -2.27
N ALA A 393 11.64 7.10 -3.56
CA ALA A 393 12.33 8.10 -4.38
C ALA A 393 12.22 9.52 -3.81
N GLN A 394 11.11 9.86 -3.15
CA GLN A 394 10.89 11.13 -2.45
C GLN A 394 11.85 11.33 -1.26
N GLN A 395 12.43 10.26 -0.74
CA GLN A 395 13.42 10.25 0.34
C GLN A 395 14.86 10.11 -0.20
N ASP A 396 15.10 9.30 -1.23
CA ASP A 396 16.44 9.05 -1.78
C ASP A 396 16.90 10.07 -2.83
N VAL A 397 15.94 10.62 -3.58
CA VAL A 397 16.17 11.64 -4.61
C VAL A 397 15.30 12.88 -4.32
N PRO A 398 15.43 13.49 -3.11
CA PRO A 398 14.48 14.45 -2.59
C PRO A 398 14.50 15.77 -3.37
N THR A 399 13.31 16.31 -3.63
CA THR A 399 13.10 17.75 -3.94
C THR A 399 12.56 18.53 -2.74
N ARG A 400 12.24 17.82 -1.66
CA ARG A 400 11.79 18.32 -0.36
C ARG A 400 12.50 17.53 0.73
N ILE A 401 12.80 18.18 1.85
CA ILE A 401 13.27 17.49 3.05
C ILE A 401 12.05 17.04 3.84
N ASN A 402 11.76 15.75 3.75
CA ASN A 402 10.66 15.10 4.46
C ASN A 402 11.12 14.53 5.81
N SER A 403 10.24 14.60 6.80
CA SER A 403 10.50 14.16 8.16
C SER A 403 9.21 13.71 8.83
N GLY A 404 9.27 12.63 9.62
CA GLY A 404 8.18 12.24 10.50
C GLY A 404 8.05 13.15 11.73
N ALA A 405 9.05 13.98 12.02
CA ALA A 405 9.05 14.90 13.15
C ALA A 405 8.62 16.32 12.74
N ASN A 406 7.70 16.91 13.50
CA ASN A 406 7.34 18.32 13.48
C ASN A 406 6.82 18.74 14.87
N ALA A 407 6.65 20.04 15.11
CA ALA A 407 6.22 20.59 16.39
C ALA A 407 5.23 21.73 16.17
N GLY A 408 4.50 22.08 17.23
CA GLY A 408 3.47 23.12 17.19
C GLY A 408 2.20 22.71 17.94
N PRO A 409 1.12 23.50 17.81
CA PRO A 409 -0.15 23.24 18.49
C PRO A 409 -0.89 22.02 17.92
N GLY A 410 -1.76 21.42 18.72
CA GLY A 410 -2.66 20.35 18.24
C GLY A 410 -1.90 19.13 17.75
N PHE A 411 -2.20 18.68 16.53
CA PHE A 411 -1.65 17.47 15.93
C PHE A 411 -0.35 17.69 15.14
N CYS A 412 0.31 18.85 15.25
CA CYS A 412 1.57 19.09 14.54
C CYS A 412 2.64 18.02 14.76
N PHE A 413 2.67 17.36 15.92
CA PHE A 413 3.61 16.27 16.19
C PHE A 413 3.32 14.99 15.41
N LEU A 414 2.12 14.86 14.81
CA LEU A 414 1.70 13.75 13.96
C LEU A 414 1.83 14.07 12.46
N ASP A 415 1.70 15.36 12.09
CA ASP A 415 1.67 15.77 10.68
C ASP A 415 3.03 15.57 9.97
N GLY A 416 4.12 15.50 10.72
CA GLY A 416 5.47 15.54 10.15
C GLY A 416 5.76 16.84 9.40
N GLY A 417 6.91 16.89 8.74
CA GLY A 417 7.40 18.08 8.05
C GLY A 417 7.80 17.81 6.61
N SER A 418 7.53 18.77 5.73
CA SER A 418 7.94 18.76 4.33
C SER A 418 8.45 20.14 3.91
N THR A 419 9.76 20.35 3.93
CA THR A 419 10.36 21.64 3.57
C THR A 419 10.86 21.61 2.12
N PRO A 420 10.35 22.48 1.21
CA PRO A 420 10.88 22.59 -0.14
C PRO A 420 12.37 22.92 -0.17
N VAL A 421 13.11 22.27 -1.07
CA VAL A 421 14.51 22.64 -1.35
C VAL A 421 14.52 23.76 -2.38
N ASP A 422 15.34 24.78 -2.17
CA ASP A 422 15.42 25.94 -3.07
C ASP A 422 16.05 25.58 -4.43
N ASP A 423 15.76 26.40 -5.45
CA ASP A 423 16.17 26.11 -6.84
C ASP A 423 17.69 26.07 -7.04
N ALA A 424 18.45 26.87 -6.29
CA ALA A 424 19.91 26.88 -6.40
C ALA A 424 20.50 25.57 -5.86
N THR A 425 19.98 25.09 -4.74
CA THR A 425 20.34 23.78 -4.18
C THR A 425 19.90 22.64 -5.10
N LEU A 426 18.69 22.67 -5.65
CA LEU A 426 18.21 21.66 -6.61
C LEU A 426 19.03 21.65 -7.89
N ALA A 427 19.44 22.80 -8.41
CA ALA A 427 20.33 22.89 -9.57
C ALA A 427 21.73 22.34 -9.28
N ALA A 428 22.21 22.44 -8.03
CA ALA A 428 23.48 21.86 -7.62
C ALA A 428 23.39 20.33 -7.43
N TRP A 429 22.30 19.82 -6.85
CA TRP A 429 22.09 18.38 -6.65
C TRP A 429 21.73 17.66 -7.94
N TYR A 430 20.88 18.27 -8.76
CA TYR A 430 20.30 17.69 -9.97
C TYR A 430 20.37 18.70 -11.13
N PRO A 431 21.58 18.95 -11.67
CA PRO A 431 21.77 19.89 -12.77
C PRO A 431 21.15 19.40 -14.09
N ASP A 432 20.94 18.11 -14.22
CA ASP A 432 20.39 17.46 -15.41
C ASP A 432 19.06 16.75 -15.09
N ALA A 433 18.01 17.09 -15.84
CA ALA A 433 16.66 16.57 -15.59
C ALA A 433 16.51 15.10 -15.98
N GLU A 434 17.24 14.63 -17.00
CA GLU A 434 17.22 13.23 -17.42
C GLU A 434 17.93 12.36 -16.38
N ALA A 435 19.08 12.80 -15.87
CA ALA A 435 19.79 12.11 -14.80
C ALA A 435 18.98 12.08 -13.49
N TYR A 436 18.21 13.13 -13.19
CA TYR A 436 17.27 13.13 -12.08
C TYR A 436 16.15 12.09 -12.28
N ARG A 437 15.53 12.08 -13.46
CA ARG A 437 14.53 11.06 -13.83
C ARG A 437 15.09 9.66 -13.66
N ASP A 438 16.28 9.38 -14.18
CA ASP A 438 16.90 8.05 -14.12
C ASP A 438 17.15 7.63 -12.67
N ALA A 439 17.56 8.55 -11.79
CA ALA A 439 17.70 8.28 -10.37
C ALA A 439 16.36 7.97 -9.68
N VAL A 440 15.31 8.73 -10.01
CA VAL A 440 13.94 8.47 -9.50
C VAL A 440 13.42 7.12 -9.96
N VAL A 441 13.56 6.81 -11.26
CA VAL A 441 13.13 5.52 -11.83
C VAL A 441 13.92 4.37 -11.22
N ALA A 442 15.24 4.50 -11.06
CA ALA A 442 16.06 3.47 -10.44
C ALA A 442 15.66 3.20 -8.97
N ALA A 443 15.41 4.25 -8.19
CA ALA A 443 14.95 4.11 -6.81
C ALA A 443 13.58 3.44 -6.71
N THR A 444 12.61 3.88 -7.50
CA THR A 444 11.26 3.28 -7.54
C THR A 444 11.30 1.84 -8.03
N ARG A 445 12.01 1.56 -9.13
CA ARG A 445 12.17 0.20 -9.68
C ARG A 445 12.75 -0.74 -8.65
N ALA A 446 13.81 -0.32 -7.94
CA ALA A 446 14.42 -1.14 -6.92
C ALA A 446 13.42 -1.54 -5.82
N ALA A 447 12.57 -0.61 -5.37
CA ALA A 447 11.53 -0.88 -4.39
C ALA A 447 10.43 -1.82 -4.92
N VAL A 448 10.02 -1.66 -6.18
CA VAL A 448 9.05 -2.55 -6.85
C VAL A 448 9.60 -3.97 -7.03
N GLU A 449 10.86 -4.11 -7.47
CA GLU A 449 11.49 -5.41 -7.72
C GLU A 449 11.60 -6.28 -6.46
N VAL A 450 11.72 -5.67 -5.28
CA VAL A 450 11.73 -6.38 -4.00
C VAL A 450 10.35 -6.40 -3.31
N GLY A 451 9.32 -5.91 -3.98
CA GLY A 451 7.93 -5.94 -3.51
C GLY A 451 7.60 -4.97 -2.39
N LEU A 452 8.36 -3.89 -2.19
CA LEU A 452 8.09 -2.89 -1.16
C LEU A 452 7.12 -1.78 -1.61
N VAL A 453 6.84 -1.71 -2.91
CA VAL A 453 5.95 -0.72 -3.56
C VAL A 453 5.06 -1.47 -4.56
N ILE A 454 3.85 -0.95 -4.78
CA ILE A 454 2.89 -1.48 -5.77
C ILE A 454 3.53 -1.68 -7.17
N PRO A 455 3.11 -2.70 -7.94
CA PRO A 455 3.73 -3.04 -9.21
C PRO A 455 3.55 -2.00 -10.31
N GLU A 456 2.50 -1.16 -10.23
CA GLU A 456 2.21 -0.10 -11.19
C GLU A 456 2.37 1.28 -10.55
N PRO A 457 3.60 1.74 -10.25
CA PRO A 457 3.81 2.97 -9.49
C PRO A 457 3.31 4.23 -10.21
N ALA A 458 3.22 4.24 -11.54
CA ALA A 458 2.65 5.38 -12.28
C ALA A 458 1.15 5.59 -12.05
N ALA A 459 0.45 4.58 -11.51
CA ALA A 459 -0.96 4.71 -11.12
C ALA A 459 -1.14 5.48 -9.81
N ASP A 460 -0.05 5.74 -9.08
CA ASP A 460 -0.12 6.48 -7.82
C ASP A 460 -0.33 7.98 -8.06
N PRO A 461 -1.30 8.61 -7.36
CA PRO A 461 -1.59 10.03 -7.53
C PRO A 461 -0.43 10.95 -7.17
N SER A 462 0.48 10.56 -6.26
CA SER A 462 1.50 11.47 -5.73
C SER A 462 2.41 12.02 -6.82
N TRP A 463 2.70 11.23 -7.86
CA TRP A 463 3.52 11.66 -9.00
C TRP A 463 2.94 12.90 -9.70
N TYR A 464 1.62 13.03 -9.76
CA TYR A 464 0.94 14.11 -10.47
C TYR A 464 0.53 15.24 -9.52
N THR A 465 -0.01 14.89 -8.35
CA THR A 465 -0.44 15.90 -7.37
C THR A 465 0.74 16.70 -6.81
N ASP A 466 1.92 16.08 -6.65
CA ASP A 466 3.11 16.83 -6.22
C ASP A 466 3.57 17.84 -7.27
N VAL A 467 3.40 17.56 -8.57
CA VAL A 467 3.66 18.54 -9.64
C VAL A 467 2.64 19.67 -9.58
N ALA A 468 1.35 19.35 -9.38
CA ALA A 468 0.30 20.35 -9.25
C ALA A 468 0.56 21.29 -8.06
N ASP A 469 0.88 20.71 -6.89
CA ASP A 469 1.18 21.45 -5.66
C ASP A 469 2.47 22.28 -5.79
N LEU A 470 3.51 21.72 -6.39
CA LEU A 470 4.73 22.44 -6.73
C LEU A 470 4.41 23.69 -7.55
N VAL A 471 3.62 23.55 -8.62
CA VAL A 471 3.25 24.66 -9.49
C VAL A 471 2.40 25.69 -8.73
N ALA A 472 1.46 25.24 -7.89
CA ALA A 472 0.66 26.13 -7.05
C ALA A 472 1.53 26.96 -6.08
N GLU A 473 2.55 26.35 -5.47
CA GLU A 473 3.52 27.05 -4.62
C GLU A 473 4.32 28.10 -5.42
N ARG A 474 4.69 27.81 -6.67
CA ARG A 474 5.39 28.77 -7.55
C ARG A 474 4.50 29.92 -8.01
N VAL A 475 3.22 29.67 -8.26
CA VAL A 475 2.22 30.72 -8.50
C VAL A 475 2.09 31.61 -7.26
N ALA A 476 1.98 31.01 -6.08
CA ALA A 476 1.91 31.76 -4.82
C ALA A 476 3.18 32.59 -4.54
N ALA A 477 4.34 32.09 -4.96
CA ALA A 477 5.61 32.82 -4.88
C ALA A 477 5.80 33.90 -5.96
N GLY A 478 4.92 33.94 -6.97
CA GLY A 478 5.01 34.88 -8.09
C GLY A 478 6.11 34.55 -9.11
N THR A 479 6.63 33.32 -9.12
CA THR A 479 7.64 32.86 -10.08
C THR A 479 7.04 32.12 -11.27
N VAL A 480 5.75 31.78 -11.20
CA VAL A 480 4.95 31.24 -12.32
C VAL A 480 3.70 32.11 -12.47
N ASP A 481 3.36 32.48 -13.71
CA ASP A 481 2.11 33.19 -14.00
C ASP A 481 0.89 32.35 -13.60
N GLY A 482 -0.14 32.98 -13.05
CA GLY A 482 -1.31 32.27 -12.54
C GLY A 482 -2.10 31.51 -13.61
N ALA A 483 -2.18 32.02 -14.85
CA ALA A 483 -2.87 31.34 -15.93
C ALA A 483 -2.06 30.15 -16.45
N VAL A 484 -0.75 30.33 -16.64
CA VAL A 484 0.17 29.25 -17.02
C VAL A 484 0.17 28.15 -15.97
N GLY A 485 0.26 28.52 -14.69
CA GLY A 485 0.25 27.57 -13.59
C GLY A 485 -1.06 26.79 -13.49
N ALA A 486 -2.21 27.42 -13.77
CA ALA A 486 -3.51 26.74 -13.79
C ALA A 486 -3.59 25.72 -14.95
N GLU A 487 -3.06 26.06 -16.13
CA GLU A 487 -3.05 25.14 -17.28
C GLU A 487 -2.13 23.94 -17.04
N ILE A 488 -0.94 24.15 -16.46
CA ILE A 488 -0.04 23.05 -16.08
C ILE A 488 -0.71 22.13 -15.05
N GLN A 489 -1.38 22.68 -14.03
CA GLN A 489 -2.12 21.91 -13.02
C GLN A 489 -3.24 21.07 -13.65
N ASP A 490 -4.05 21.66 -14.53
CA ASP A 490 -5.13 20.95 -15.22
C ASP A 490 -4.59 19.77 -16.06
N LEU A 491 -3.49 19.98 -16.79
CA LEU A 491 -2.86 18.92 -17.59
C LEU A 491 -2.36 17.75 -16.74
N VAL A 492 -1.68 18.01 -15.61
CA VAL A 492 -1.18 16.91 -14.77
C VAL A 492 -2.31 16.18 -14.04
N LEU A 493 -3.42 16.86 -13.71
CA LEU A 493 -4.60 16.20 -13.14
C LEU A 493 -5.34 15.35 -14.19
N GLN A 494 -5.38 15.79 -15.46
CA GLN A 494 -5.86 14.94 -16.55
C GLN A 494 -4.93 13.73 -16.79
N ALA A 495 -3.62 13.90 -16.61
CA ALA A 495 -2.66 12.81 -16.68
C ALA A 495 -2.91 11.77 -15.59
N LEU A 496 -3.14 12.22 -14.35
CA LEU A 496 -3.55 11.37 -13.23
C LEU A 496 -4.81 10.55 -13.55
N GLU A 497 -5.87 11.20 -14.02
CA GLU A 497 -7.09 10.48 -14.39
C GLU A 497 -6.87 9.42 -15.47
N ALA A 498 -5.98 9.68 -16.44
CA ALA A 498 -5.61 8.71 -17.47
C ALA A 498 -4.80 7.55 -16.88
N ALA A 499 -3.81 7.86 -16.04
CA ALA A 499 -2.94 6.90 -15.36
C ALA A 499 -3.73 5.96 -14.43
N ASP A 500 -4.70 6.50 -13.68
CA ASP A 500 -5.58 5.69 -12.81
C ASP A 500 -6.46 4.70 -13.60
N ARG A 501 -6.72 4.99 -14.88
CA ARG A 501 -7.41 4.08 -15.82
C ARG A 501 -6.46 3.16 -16.59
N GLY A 502 -5.15 3.21 -16.33
CA GLY A 502 -4.12 2.47 -17.07
C GLY A 502 -3.86 2.99 -18.48
N ASP A 503 -4.34 4.18 -18.84
CA ASP A 503 -4.08 4.82 -20.14
C ASP A 503 -2.76 5.62 -20.09
N TRP A 504 -1.65 4.88 -20.08
CA TRP A 504 -0.30 5.43 -19.98
C TRP A 504 0.07 6.37 -21.13
N ALA A 505 -0.45 6.11 -22.33
CA ALA A 505 -0.17 6.93 -23.51
C ALA A 505 -0.81 8.32 -23.38
N THR A 506 -2.08 8.38 -22.95
CA THR A 506 -2.74 9.66 -22.67
C THR A 506 -2.08 10.35 -21.48
N ALA A 507 -1.72 9.61 -20.43
CA ALA A 507 -1.03 10.18 -19.28
C ALA A 507 0.29 10.87 -19.67
N ASP A 508 1.19 10.18 -20.39
CA ASP A 508 2.46 10.75 -20.86
C ASP A 508 2.22 11.97 -21.76
N ALA A 509 1.27 11.88 -22.70
CA ALA A 509 0.97 13.00 -23.61
C ALA A 509 0.54 14.28 -22.86
N ARG A 510 -0.18 14.15 -21.75
CA ARG A 510 -0.57 15.28 -20.90
C ARG A 510 0.61 15.83 -20.09
N VAL A 511 1.46 14.96 -19.56
CA VAL A 511 2.67 15.38 -18.86
C VAL A 511 3.65 16.08 -19.80
N VAL A 512 3.78 15.64 -21.05
CA VAL A 512 4.57 16.33 -22.09
C VAL A 512 4.04 17.75 -22.32
N GLN A 513 2.72 17.92 -22.47
CA GLN A 513 2.12 19.24 -22.63
C GLN A 513 2.42 20.15 -21.42
N ALA A 514 2.30 19.62 -20.19
CA ALA A 514 2.61 20.34 -18.97
C ALA A 514 4.11 20.74 -18.90
N GLN A 515 4.99 19.82 -19.31
CA GLN A 515 6.43 20.05 -19.37
C GLN A 515 6.81 21.14 -20.38
N ASP A 516 6.21 21.11 -21.58
CA ASP A 516 6.48 22.08 -22.63
C ASP A 516 6.01 23.48 -22.21
N LEU A 517 4.85 23.61 -21.56
CA LEU A 517 4.43 24.87 -20.94
C LEU A 517 5.41 25.36 -19.87
N GLY A 518 5.86 24.45 -18.99
CA GLY A 518 6.86 24.75 -17.97
C GLY A 518 8.19 25.24 -18.58
N ARG A 519 8.58 24.70 -19.73
CA ARG A 519 9.82 25.07 -20.43
C ARG A 519 9.69 26.40 -21.18
N GLU A 520 8.56 26.63 -21.83
CA GLU A 520 8.40 27.72 -22.80
C GLU A 520 7.75 28.98 -22.22
N GLN A 521 6.92 28.85 -21.16
CA GLN A 521 6.09 29.94 -20.64
C GLN A 521 6.38 30.33 -19.20
N VAL A 522 7.28 29.63 -18.51
CA VAL A 522 7.76 30.03 -17.17
C VAL A 522 9.05 30.83 -17.32
N ASP A 523 8.97 32.15 -17.11
CA ASP A 523 10.10 33.07 -17.27
C ASP A 523 11.20 32.89 -16.21
N ASP A 524 10.84 32.52 -14.98
CA ASP A 524 11.81 32.25 -13.92
C ASP A 524 12.56 30.94 -14.20
N ALA A 525 13.86 31.03 -14.46
CA ALA A 525 14.67 29.89 -14.85
C ALA A 525 14.74 28.79 -13.77
N GLY A 526 14.67 29.16 -12.49
CA GLY A 526 14.65 28.20 -11.38
C GLY A 526 13.34 27.43 -11.33
N ALA A 527 12.21 28.15 -11.42
CA ALA A 527 10.89 27.57 -11.46
C ALA A 527 10.69 26.69 -12.72
N SER A 528 11.11 27.16 -13.89
CA SER A 528 11.06 26.41 -15.16
C SER A 528 11.86 25.10 -15.04
N ALA A 529 13.11 25.17 -14.56
CA ALA A 529 13.92 23.97 -14.34
C ALA A 529 13.28 23.00 -13.35
N THR A 530 12.64 23.51 -12.30
CA THR A 530 11.98 22.68 -11.28
C THR A 530 10.71 22.01 -11.81
N VAL A 531 9.88 22.68 -12.62
CA VAL A 531 8.73 22.07 -13.31
C VAL A 531 9.19 21.01 -14.31
N VAL A 532 10.21 21.31 -15.12
CA VAL A 532 10.76 20.35 -16.10
C VAL A 532 11.33 19.12 -15.41
N ARG A 533 12.08 19.29 -14.31
CA ARG A 533 12.63 18.18 -13.52
C ARG A 533 11.53 17.26 -12.96
N ALA A 534 10.48 17.85 -12.38
CA ALA A 534 9.40 17.10 -11.78
C ALA A 534 8.59 16.33 -12.83
N THR A 535 8.22 16.99 -13.93
CA THR A 535 7.49 16.35 -15.04
C THR A 535 8.32 15.27 -15.74
N GLU A 536 9.64 15.46 -15.91
CA GLU A 536 10.52 14.45 -16.50
C GLU A 536 10.57 13.17 -15.64
N ALA A 537 10.56 13.29 -14.30
CA ALA A 537 10.47 12.14 -13.41
C ALA A 537 9.13 11.39 -13.55
N VAL A 538 8.01 12.10 -13.66
CA VAL A 538 6.69 11.47 -13.90
C VAL A 538 6.71 10.68 -15.20
N ARG A 539 7.25 11.24 -16.28
CA ARG A 539 7.37 10.56 -17.57
C ARG A 539 8.23 9.29 -17.48
N GLY A 540 9.34 9.34 -16.74
CA GLY A 540 10.15 8.15 -16.48
C GLY A 540 9.39 7.04 -15.76
N ILE A 541 8.60 7.38 -14.76
CA ILE A 541 7.77 6.42 -14.01
C ILE A 541 6.65 5.84 -14.88
N ILE A 542 6.01 6.65 -15.74
CA ILE A 542 5.03 6.18 -16.73
C ILE A 542 5.70 5.20 -17.70
N ALA A 543 6.86 5.57 -18.25
CA ALA A 543 7.60 4.71 -19.18
C ALA A 543 7.96 3.37 -18.52
N TYR A 544 8.48 3.38 -17.30
CA TYR A 544 8.75 2.17 -16.52
C TYR A 544 7.49 1.30 -16.35
N THR A 545 6.37 1.91 -15.92
CA THR A 545 5.11 1.20 -15.65
C THR A 545 4.47 0.63 -16.91
N ALA A 546 4.53 1.35 -18.03
CA ALA A 546 4.00 0.93 -19.32
C ALA A 546 4.80 -0.21 -19.98
N GLY A 547 5.85 -0.71 -19.33
CA GLY A 547 6.77 -1.70 -19.89
C GLY A 547 7.73 -1.10 -20.93
N GLY A 548 7.94 0.23 -20.88
CA GLY A 548 8.82 0.99 -21.76
C GLY A 548 10.31 0.84 -21.47
N ASP A 549 10.69 0.09 -20.43
CA ASP A 549 12.06 -0.37 -20.23
C ASP A 549 12.22 -1.80 -20.74
N ASP A 550 12.42 -1.91 -22.06
CA ASP A 550 13.05 -3.08 -22.67
C ASP A 550 14.25 -3.51 -21.80
N VAL A 551 14.53 -4.81 -21.73
CA VAL A 551 15.74 -5.32 -21.06
C VAL A 551 16.98 -4.60 -21.59
N ASP A 552 17.74 -3.95 -20.71
CA ASP A 552 18.88 -3.12 -21.14
C ASP A 552 20.07 -3.99 -21.60
N LEU A 553 20.43 -3.86 -22.87
CA LEU A 553 21.44 -4.68 -23.54
C LEU A 553 22.36 -3.85 -24.44
N ALA A 554 23.66 -3.89 -24.15
CA ALA A 554 24.67 -3.51 -25.14
C ALA A 554 24.99 -4.70 -26.06
N THR A 555 24.79 -4.52 -27.37
CA THR A 555 24.98 -5.58 -28.37
C THR A 555 26.13 -5.30 -29.33
N GLN A 556 26.87 -6.33 -29.71
CA GLN A 556 27.96 -6.27 -30.67
C GLN A 556 27.93 -7.50 -31.57
N VAL A 557 27.91 -7.29 -32.90
CA VAL A 557 27.94 -8.35 -33.89
C VAL A 557 29.04 -8.12 -34.91
N VAL A 558 29.86 -9.13 -35.15
CA VAL A 558 31.02 -9.04 -36.03
C VAL A 558 31.13 -10.30 -36.90
N ALA A 559 31.18 -10.12 -38.22
CA ALA A 559 31.59 -11.16 -39.15
C ALA A 559 33.12 -11.28 -39.16
N ARG A 560 33.67 -12.51 -39.07
CA ARG A 560 35.13 -12.76 -39.02
C ARG A 560 35.53 -14.10 -39.63
N CYS A 561 36.79 -14.19 -40.07
CA CYS A 561 37.38 -15.43 -40.55
C CYS A 561 38.09 -16.21 -39.44
N LEU A 562 37.86 -17.52 -39.39
CA LEU A 562 38.62 -18.45 -38.55
C LEU A 562 38.95 -19.69 -39.38
N ALA A 563 40.25 -19.95 -39.58
CA ALA A 563 40.77 -21.11 -40.31
C ALA A 563 40.10 -21.34 -41.69
N GLY A 564 39.90 -20.26 -42.47
CA GLY A 564 39.31 -20.32 -43.82
C GLY A 564 37.79 -20.45 -43.85
N THR A 565 37.11 -20.32 -42.71
CA THR A 565 35.64 -20.33 -42.62
C THR A 565 35.16 -19.01 -42.03
N ALA A 566 34.07 -18.45 -42.59
CA ALA A 566 33.42 -17.25 -42.09
C ALA A 566 32.50 -17.56 -40.90
N TYR A 567 32.52 -16.69 -39.89
CA TYR A 567 31.72 -16.78 -38.67
C TYR A 567 31.04 -15.45 -38.36
N VAL A 568 29.85 -15.51 -37.77
CA VAL A 568 29.20 -14.37 -37.11
C VAL A 568 29.39 -14.50 -35.60
N ALA A 569 30.12 -13.59 -34.98
CA ALA A 569 30.28 -13.50 -33.54
C ALA A 569 29.27 -12.50 -32.97
N VAL A 570 28.38 -12.98 -32.10
CA VAL A 570 27.34 -12.18 -31.44
C VAL A 570 27.67 -12.09 -29.96
N ARG A 571 27.69 -10.88 -29.42
CA ARG A 571 27.83 -10.59 -27.99
C ARG A 571 26.68 -9.70 -27.55
N ALA A 572 26.10 -10.01 -26.40
CA ALA A 572 25.14 -9.16 -25.71
C ALA A 572 25.57 -9.04 -24.26
N THR A 573 25.78 -7.82 -23.78
CA THR A 573 26.10 -7.50 -22.39
C THR A 573 24.82 -7.08 -21.70
N ASN A 574 24.53 -7.68 -20.56
CA ASN A 574 23.43 -7.28 -19.71
C ASN A 574 23.80 -5.95 -19.02
N GLU A 575 23.18 -4.85 -19.41
CA GLU A 575 23.32 -3.53 -18.76
C GLU A 575 22.19 -3.27 -17.75
N ASP A 576 21.23 -4.20 -17.65
CA ASP A 576 20.15 -4.21 -16.68
C ASP A 576 20.64 -4.49 -15.24
N THR A 577 19.78 -4.18 -14.26
CA THR A 577 20.04 -4.40 -12.83
C THR A 577 19.71 -5.82 -12.37
N VAL A 578 18.92 -6.57 -13.15
CA VAL A 578 18.52 -7.95 -12.85
C VAL A 578 19.21 -8.98 -13.75
N ARG A 579 19.02 -10.27 -13.46
CA ARG A 579 19.48 -11.34 -14.35
C ARG A 579 18.57 -11.46 -15.57
N VAL A 580 19.17 -11.64 -16.74
CA VAL A 580 18.45 -11.67 -18.01
C VAL A 580 18.73 -12.96 -18.77
N ASP A 581 17.71 -13.54 -19.36
CA ASP A 581 17.85 -14.66 -20.29
C ASP A 581 18.06 -14.10 -21.69
N VAL A 582 19.19 -14.41 -22.34
CA VAL A 582 19.55 -13.83 -23.64
C VAL A 582 19.57 -14.89 -24.73
N THR A 583 18.86 -14.66 -25.83
CA THR A 583 18.88 -15.48 -27.03
C THR A 583 19.60 -14.75 -28.18
N LEU A 584 20.63 -15.39 -28.71
CA LEU A 584 21.44 -14.92 -29.84
C LEU A 584 21.07 -15.75 -31.08
N SER A 585 20.54 -15.13 -32.12
CA SER A 585 20.01 -15.82 -33.30
C SER A 585 20.61 -15.28 -34.61
N THR A 586 20.99 -16.19 -35.50
CA THR A 586 21.53 -15.90 -36.85
C THR A 586 20.93 -16.89 -37.85
N PRO A 587 21.05 -16.65 -39.17
CA PRO A 587 20.68 -17.67 -40.18
C PRO A 587 21.43 -19.01 -40.03
N PHE A 588 22.53 -19.03 -39.27
CA PHE A 588 23.40 -20.20 -39.09
C PHE A 588 23.16 -20.95 -37.78
N GLY A 589 22.29 -20.44 -36.91
CA GLY A 589 21.93 -21.08 -35.65
C GLY A 589 21.52 -20.08 -34.57
N GLU A 590 21.07 -20.64 -33.45
CA GLU A 590 20.57 -19.90 -32.29
C GLU A 590 21.18 -20.45 -31.00
N ARG A 591 21.34 -19.59 -30.00
CA ARG A 591 21.83 -19.95 -28.66
C ARG A 591 21.18 -19.08 -27.59
N THR A 592 20.56 -19.73 -26.61
CA THR A 592 20.08 -19.08 -25.37
C THR A 592 21.07 -19.27 -24.23
N VAL A 593 21.27 -18.21 -23.45
CA VAL A 593 22.05 -18.18 -22.21
C VAL A 593 21.14 -17.63 -21.12
N GLU A 594 20.77 -18.50 -20.18
CA GLU A 594 19.89 -18.15 -19.07
C GLU A 594 20.67 -17.46 -17.93
N GLY A 595 20.02 -16.52 -17.26
CA GLY A 595 20.47 -15.92 -16.00
C GLY A 595 21.76 -15.09 -16.10
N VAL A 596 21.98 -14.39 -17.23
CA VAL A 596 23.13 -13.49 -17.44
C VAL A 596 23.10 -12.38 -16.40
N ARG A 597 24.13 -12.28 -15.57
CA ARG A 597 24.23 -11.28 -14.49
C ARG A 597 24.41 -9.86 -15.04
N PRO A 598 24.02 -8.82 -14.28
CA PRO A 598 24.39 -7.43 -14.57
C PRO A 598 25.89 -7.30 -14.86
N GLY A 599 26.23 -6.59 -15.94
CA GLY A 599 27.59 -6.39 -16.45
C GLY A 599 28.25 -7.62 -17.11
N ALA A 600 27.61 -8.80 -17.09
CA ALA A 600 28.12 -10.00 -17.78
C ALA A 600 27.59 -10.08 -19.21
N SER A 601 28.20 -10.93 -20.05
CA SER A 601 27.79 -11.07 -21.45
C SER A 601 27.40 -12.51 -21.81
N ALA A 602 26.34 -12.65 -22.60
CA ALA A 602 26.11 -13.81 -23.46
C ALA A 602 26.95 -13.67 -24.74
N TYR A 603 27.58 -14.77 -25.16
CA TYR A 603 28.42 -14.77 -26.36
C TYR A 603 28.31 -16.09 -27.11
N GLN A 604 28.16 -16.00 -28.44
CA GLN A 604 28.23 -17.16 -29.32
C GLN A 604 28.83 -16.77 -30.67
N SER A 605 29.64 -17.66 -31.24
CA SER A 605 30.13 -17.53 -32.61
C SER A 605 29.51 -18.63 -33.47
N PHE A 606 28.78 -18.23 -34.52
CA PHE A 606 28.07 -19.12 -35.43
C PHE A 606 28.87 -19.29 -36.72
N SER A 607 29.19 -20.53 -37.08
CA SER A 607 29.88 -20.83 -38.34
C SER A 607 28.91 -20.74 -39.51
N SER A 608 29.25 -19.98 -40.55
CA SER A 608 28.51 -19.98 -41.82
C SER A 608 28.67 -21.29 -42.59
N ARG A 609 29.67 -22.12 -42.23
CA ARG A 609 30.11 -23.32 -42.97
C ARG A 609 30.53 -23.02 -44.42
N SER A 610 30.88 -21.76 -44.69
CA SER A 610 31.35 -21.25 -45.98
C SER A 610 32.62 -20.41 -45.79
N ALA A 611 33.41 -20.29 -46.85
CA ALA A 611 34.54 -19.35 -46.88
C ALA A 611 34.05 -17.91 -47.10
N THR A 612 32.90 -17.73 -47.76
CA THR A 612 32.28 -16.42 -47.99
C THR A 612 30.98 -16.29 -47.20
N LEU A 613 30.72 -15.08 -46.70
CA LEU A 613 29.50 -14.71 -45.99
C LEU A 613 29.07 -13.32 -46.46
N ASP A 614 27.87 -13.20 -47.00
CA ASP A 614 27.27 -11.90 -47.35
C ASP A 614 26.82 -11.14 -46.10
N ALA A 615 26.70 -9.82 -46.22
CA ALA A 615 26.14 -8.97 -45.17
C ALA A 615 24.72 -9.42 -44.78
N GLY A 616 24.41 -9.33 -43.50
CA GLY A 616 23.14 -9.77 -42.95
C GLY A 616 22.88 -9.18 -41.56
N SER A 617 21.93 -9.75 -40.84
CA SER A 617 21.62 -9.35 -39.46
C SER A 617 21.61 -10.56 -38.51
N ALA A 618 21.96 -10.30 -37.26
CA ALA A 618 21.77 -11.20 -36.15
C ALA A 618 20.75 -10.59 -35.19
N ARG A 619 19.79 -11.40 -34.72
CA ARG A 619 18.79 -10.99 -33.73
C ARG A 619 19.29 -11.34 -32.34
N VAL A 620 19.29 -10.36 -31.45
CA VAL A 620 19.51 -10.54 -30.01
C VAL A 620 18.19 -10.25 -29.32
N SER A 621 17.65 -11.23 -28.59
CA SER A 621 16.52 -11.00 -27.69
C SER A 621 16.90 -11.28 -26.25
N ALA A 622 16.28 -10.57 -25.32
CA ALA A 622 16.40 -10.86 -23.90
C ALA A 622 15.04 -10.81 -23.20
N SER A 623 14.94 -11.52 -22.08
CA SER A 623 13.77 -11.48 -21.21
C SER A 623 14.18 -11.51 -19.74
N ALA A 624 13.48 -10.72 -18.92
CA ALA A 624 13.59 -10.74 -17.47
C ALA A 624 12.29 -10.23 -16.82
N GLY A 625 11.69 -11.02 -15.93
CA GLY A 625 10.53 -10.58 -15.15
C GLY A 625 9.35 -10.06 -15.98
N GLY A 626 9.06 -10.67 -17.14
CA GLY A 626 8.00 -10.22 -18.05
C GLY A 626 8.40 -9.10 -19.02
N ARG A 627 9.54 -8.44 -18.79
CA ARG A 627 10.16 -7.48 -19.73
C ARG A 627 10.87 -8.23 -20.84
N THR A 628 10.83 -7.72 -22.06
CA THR A 628 11.54 -8.28 -23.20
C THR A 628 12.25 -7.19 -23.99
N ALA A 629 13.44 -7.47 -24.51
CA ALA A 629 14.08 -6.65 -25.53
C ALA A 629 14.36 -7.48 -26.78
N ALA A 630 14.33 -6.87 -27.96
CA ALA A 630 14.83 -7.51 -29.17
C ALA A 630 15.45 -6.50 -30.14
N VAL A 631 16.71 -6.72 -30.50
CA VAL A 631 17.45 -5.87 -31.43
C VAL A 631 18.04 -6.70 -32.57
N ASP A 632 17.90 -6.22 -33.80
CA ASP A 632 18.58 -6.77 -34.97
C ASP A 632 19.85 -5.95 -35.25
N VAL A 633 21.02 -6.60 -35.20
CA VAL A 633 22.32 -5.94 -35.41
C VAL A 633 22.93 -6.45 -36.71
N ALA A 634 23.29 -5.52 -37.60
CA ALA A 634 23.89 -5.84 -38.88
C ALA A 634 25.33 -6.38 -38.73
N TYR A 635 25.73 -7.27 -39.63
CA TYR A 635 27.13 -7.64 -39.85
C TYR A 635 27.48 -7.52 -41.33
N GLU A 636 28.73 -7.16 -41.59
CA GLU A 636 29.25 -6.94 -42.94
C GLU A 636 29.62 -8.26 -43.65
N THR A 637 29.74 -8.18 -44.97
CA THR A 637 30.27 -9.27 -45.81
C THR A 637 31.71 -9.61 -45.40
N VAL A 638 32.06 -10.90 -45.39
CA VAL A 638 33.44 -11.36 -45.22
C VAL A 638 33.78 -12.50 -46.19
N ASP A 639 34.99 -12.44 -46.76
CA ASP A 639 35.57 -13.48 -47.60
C ASP A 639 36.85 -14.01 -46.93
N CYS A 640 36.85 -15.32 -46.67
CA CYS A 640 37.89 -16.05 -45.96
C CYS A 640 38.65 -17.03 -46.87
N SER A 641 38.49 -16.90 -48.20
CA SER A 641 39.15 -17.74 -49.20
C SER A 641 40.63 -17.49 -49.40
#